data_AF-A0A132NWC8-F1
#
_entry.id   AF-A0A132NWC8-F1
#
_cell.length_a   1.000
_cell.length_b   1.000
_cell.length_c   1.000
_cell.angle_alpha   90.00
_cell.angle_beta   90.00
_cell.angle_gamma   90.00
#
_symmetry.space_group_name_H-M   'P 1'
#
loop_
_entity.id
_entity.type
_entity.pdbx_description
1 polymer ?
#
loop_
_entity_poly.entity_id
_entity_poly.type
_entity_poly.pdbx_seq_one_letter_code
_entity_poly.pdbx_strand_id
1 'polypeptide(L)'
;MLYMFFERSEELGPLPASDNACLLTADLDGSGAYSVAALAGRQLLVWCAKPRLASGFSDCALKYDLLEDPVTFTVISLPKMTTARDFIAIVFRNHVTVVGLLAVDSTSLSSIFYLPLVSSLKRDAREVAILRQYCTMGTTSVETAELLKALSHELHQERKTLSELSQRFLSLPDPSPTDSKAEQYPLQAGLFQSAGTVISNRARLLDNYTNDSLETIQDEITCVETLTIEAFDSDAGPPGKVLVVGTMCCFIYVYSPGFTQILATVKIPECPRSIQIEGRASRVAAISEPTWRGTILAGRGSIYTLRGSSLAKNVISFGSALRFVHRINRAIFAVTVGNKTNDLLRLTAKGKLDFVYALPCTATHLSAVQIDLGRPFLGFALALSSGAVAFVAETGVTSIVHMQTDSKLFTCSHSSLLFKAFCFSRLLSPDAHRSSSLDTNTDTARRLFGIFYIHQATNKLLHLPLSPNADFNRCSPDDGRLALQDRQLDVEQLGPGSLSLQDKILPLTDQQEVFKAFIASRAHAKAMVQATLLAMAQDGRDPSTTVTASTLQAVASIELAGLNISLAVTVCNMSSEIALGSMLIVNTAASPLKLRVTQAHISPLPPGATIYRHFAFTVDEVLLGTIIPAHNITVLLTKPMGKQQECGNSLLQEILAHIPELRL
;
A
#
# COMPACT_ATOMS: atom_id res chain seq x y z
N MET A 1 14.60 -35.78 3.42
CA MET A 1 15.08 -35.05 4.61
C MET A 1 14.95 -33.56 4.28
N LEU A 2 13.88 -32.90 4.74
CA LEU A 2 13.68 -31.45 4.51
C LEU A 2 14.71 -30.71 5.36
N TYR A 3 15.67 -30.03 4.72
CA TYR A 3 16.59 -29.15 5.41
C TYR A 3 15.78 -27.99 6.00
N MET A 4 15.72 -27.89 7.34
CA MET A 4 15.17 -26.70 7.99
C MET A 4 16.10 -25.53 7.68
N PHE A 5 15.56 -24.49 7.05
CA PHE A 5 16.33 -23.31 6.65
C PHE A 5 16.72 -22.44 7.86
N PHE A 6 15.83 -22.38 8.87
CA PHE A 6 16.02 -21.70 10.14
C PHE A 6 16.10 -22.70 11.29
N GLU A 7 16.81 -22.34 12.35
CA GLU A 7 16.71 -23.03 13.63
C GLU A 7 15.40 -22.63 14.36
N ARG A 8 15.16 -23.21 15.53
CA ARG A 8 13.99 -22.90 16.35
C ARG A 8 13.99 -21.42 16.74
N SER A 9 12.82 -20.76 16.64
CA SER A 9 12.66 -19.37 17.04
C SER A 9 12.94 -19.17 18.52
N GLU A 10 13.71 -18.13 18.84
CA GLU A 10 14.01 -17.69 20.20
C GLU A 10 13.23 -16.39 20.48
N GLU A 11 12.51 -16.34 21.61
CA GLU A 11 11.85 -15.12 22.07
C GLU A 11 12.82 -14.29 22.91
N LEU A 12 13.05 -13.03 22.53
CA LEU A 12 13.93 -12.12 23.25
C LEU A 12 13.19 -11.28 24.30
N GLY A 13 11.95 -10.91 24.01
CA GLY A 13 11.11 -10.20 24.98
C GLY A 13 9.94 -9.43 24.38
N PRO A 14 9.04 -8.92 25.23
CA PRO A 14 7.90 -8.11 24.80
C PRO A 14 8.30 -6.66 24.48
N LEU A 15 7.54 -6.02 23.61
CA LEU A 15 7.60 -4.59 23.30
C LEU A 15 6.30 -3.88 23.73
N PRO A 16 6.35 -2.57 24.00
CA PRO A 16 5.15 -1.77 24.17
C PRO A 16 4.27 -1.81 22.92
N ALA A 17 2.95 -1.72 23.12
CA ALA A 17 2.00 -1.65 22.03
C ALA A 17 2.13 -0.29 21.32
N SER A 18 2.71 -0.29 20.11
CA SER A 18 2.84 0.90 19.24
C SER A 18 2.73 0.50 17.80
N ASP A 19 1.92 1.16 16.97
CA ASP A 19 1.78 0.80 15.55
C ASP A 19 3.07 0.99 14.74
N ASN A 20 3.92 1.94 15.15
CA ASN A 20 5.23 2.15 14.55
C ASN A 20 6.29 1.39 15.36
N ALA A 21 6.91 0.41 14.72
CA ALA A 21 8.08 -0.26 15.25
C ALA A 21 9.15 -0.48 14.18
N CYS A 22 10.41 -0.28 14.56
CA CYS A 22 11.56 -0.44 13.68
C CYS A 22 12.65 -1.25 14.40
N LEU A 23 13.50 -1.96 13.64
CA LEU A 23 14.58 -2.79 14.17
C LEU A 23 15.90 -2.45 13.49
N LEU A 24 16.98 -2.46 14.27
CA LEU A 24 18.35 -2.45 13.76
C LEU A 24 19.27 -3.21 14.70
N THR A 25 20.50 -3.42 14.28
CA THR A 25 21.56 -3.99 15.12
C THR A 25 22.78 -3.07 15.16
N ALA A 26 23.43 -2.99 16.31
CA ALA A 26 24.59 -2.12 16.54
C ALA A 26 25.62 -2.78 17.44
N ASP A 27 26.92 -2.57 17.16
CA ASP A 27 28.02 -2.96 18.03
C ASP A 27 28.31 -1.85 19.06
N LEU A 28 27.49 -1.78 20.10
CA LEU A 28 27.48 -0.68 21.07
C LEU A 28 28.71 -0.61 21.98
N ASP A 29 29.38 -1.75 22.19
CA ASP A 29 30.58 -1.86 23.02
C ASP A 29 31.88 -1.94 22.20
N GLY A 30 31.78 -2.16 20.88
CA GLY A 30 32.93 -2.33 20.00
C GLY A 30 33.61 -3.70 20.15
N SER A 31 32.92 -4.67 20.76
CA SER A 31 33.44 -6.03 20.97
C SER A 31 33.34 -6.91 19.72
N GLY A 32 32.61 -6.42 18.70
CA GLY A 32 32.15 -7.17 17.56
C GLY A 32 30.84 -7.91 17.81
N ALA A 33 30.24 -7.85 19.01
CA ALA A 33 28.97 -8.49 19.32
C ALA A 33 27.80 -7.51 19.10
N TYR A 34 26.96 -7.82 18.12
CA TYR A 34 25.87 -6.92 17.72
C TYR A 34 24.67 -7.06 18.65
N SER A 35 24.35 -5.96 19.33
CA SER A 35 23.12 -5.82 20.09
C SER A 35 21.95 -5.53 19.16
N VAL A 36 20.74 -5.96 19.54
CA VAL A 36 19.52 -5.69 18.77
C VAL A 36 18.78 -4.54 19.41
N ALA A 37 18.53 -3.49 18.64
CA ALA A 37 17.78 -2.33 19.07
C ALA A 37 16.41 -2.32 18.39
N ALA A 38 15.37 -2.12 19.18
CA ALA A 38 14.00 -1.96 18.73
C ALA A 38 13.45 -0.63 19.19
N LEU A 39 12.90 0.12 18.24
CA LEU A 39 12.19 1.35 18.51
C LEU A 39 10.70 1.06 18.40
N ALA A 40 9.94 1.25 19.47
CA ALA A 40 8.51 0.99 19.51
C ALA A 40 7.80 2.19 20.16
N GLY A 41 7.22 3.05 19.32
CA GLY A 41 6.63 4.32 19.75
C GLY A 41 7.70 5.23 20.34
N ARG A 42 7.50 5.65 21.59
CA ARG A 42 8.43 6.54 22.31
C ARG A 42 9.44 5.81 23.18
N GLN A 43 9.72 4.53 22.90
CA GLN A 43 10.69 3.76 23.66
C GLN A 43 11.70 3.09 22.74
N LEU A 44 12.98 3.28 23.06
CA LEU A 44 14.08 2.49 22.53
C LEU A 44 14.40 1.36 23.52
N LEU A 45 14.38 0.13 23.03
CA LEU A 45 14.73 -1.08 23.76
C LEU A 45 15.96 -1.72 23.10
N VAL A 46 16.98 -2.06 23.89
CA VAL A 46 18.21 -2.68 23.39
C VAL A 46 18.49 -3.98 24.14
N TRP A 47 18.53 -5.09 23.42
CA TRP A 47 18.99 -6.37 23.94
C TRP A 47 20.47 -6.54 23.59
N CYS A 48 21.31 -6.48 24.62
CA CYS A 48 22.74 -6.61 24.44
C CYS A 48 23.10 -8.07 24.13
N ALA A 49 24.00 -8.29 23.18
CA ALA A 49 24.56 -9.62 22.98
C ALA A 49 25.33 -10.05 24.25
N LYS A 50 25.18 -11.30 24.69
CA LYS A 50 25.98 -11.83 25.81
C LYS A 50 27.44 -12.01 25.36
N PRO A 51 28.43 -11.82 26.25
CA PRO A 51 29.84 -11.96 25.91
C PRO A 51 30.14 -13.36 25.36
N ARG A 52 31.18 -13.46 24.51
CA ARG A 52 31.55 -14.62 23.65
C ARG A 52 31.52 -16.02 24.29
N LEU A 53 31.53 -16.14 25.62
CA LEU A 53 31.50 -17.39 26.37
C LEU A 53 30.08 -17.87 26.73
N ALA A 54 29.05 -17.03 26.56
CA ALA A 54 27.65 -17.36 26.81
C ALA A 54 26.79 -17.10 25.56
N SER A 55 26.05 -18.11 25.11
CA SER A 55 25.15 -17.98 23.96
C SER A 55 23.92 -17.12 24.30
N GLY A 56 23.53 -16.23 23.38
CA GLY A 56 22.24 -15.53 23.41
C GLY A 56 22.35 -14.04 23.76
N PHE A 57 21.23 -13.47 24.19
CA PHE A 57 21.08 -12.05 24.53
C PHE A 57 20.86 -11.85 26.02
N SER A 58 21.04 -10.62 26.50
CA SER A 58 20.65 -10.21 27.84
C SER A 58 19.17 -10.51 28.07
N ASP A 59 18.84 -11.04 29.25
CA ASP A 59 17.46 -11.40 29.59
C ASP A 59 16.57 -10.15 29.79
N CYS A 60 17.22 -9.01 30.05
CA CYS A 60 16.58 -7.71 30.16
C CYS A 60 17.06 -6.79 29.04
N ALA A 61 16.12 -6.05 28.44
CA ALA A 61 16.44 -4.96 27.53
C ALA A 61 16.83 -3.70 28.31
N LEU A 62 17.87 -3.01 27.86
CA LEU A 62 18.12 -1.62 28.24
C LEU A 62 17.03 -0.75 27.64
N LYS A 63 16.52 0.20 28.43
CA LYS A 63 15.40 1.07 28.03
C LYS A 63 15.85 2.53 27.97
N TYR A 64 15.35 3.25 26.98
CA TYR A 64 15.50 4.69 26.88
C TYR A 64 14.18 5.30 26.38
N ASP A 65 13.57 6.15 27.21
CA ASP A 65 12.31 6.82 26.91
C ASP A 65 12.54 8.09 26.08
N LEU A 66 11.69 8.30 25.08
CA LEU A 66 11.72 9.45 24.17
C LEU A 66 10.62 10.44 24.51
N LEU A 67 10.92 11.73 24.28
CA LEU A 67 9.96 12.81 24.53
C LEU A 67 8.88 12.91 23.44
N GLU A 68 9.22 12.49 22.23
CA GLU A 68 8.36 12.59 21.04
C GLU A 68 8.48 11.35 20.15
N ASP A 69 7.62 11.26 19.14
CA ASP A 69 7.56 10.12 18.23
C ASP A 69 8.65 10.25 17.14
N PRO A 70 9.59 9.29 17.06
CA PRO A 70 10.67 9.33 16.08
C PRO A 70 10.18 8.98 14.67
N VAL A 71 10.84 9.53 13.67
CA VAL A 71 10.65 9.17 12.25
C VAL A 71 11.29 7.82 11.97
N THR A 72 12.54 7.64 12.40
CA THR A 72 13.31 6.42 12.24
C THR A 72 14.54 6.45 13.16
N PHE A 73 15.41 5.45 13.06
CA PHE A 73 16.69 5.43 13.73
C PHE A 73 17.70 4.64 12.92
N THR A 74 18.98 4.97 13.07
CA THR A 74 20.08 4.33 12.33
C THR A 74 21.35 4.28 13.18
N VAL A 75 22.39 3.64 12.64
CA VAL A 75 23.65 3.43 13.32
C VAL A 75 24.73 4.35 12.79
N ILE A 76 25.35 5.12 13.67
CA ILE A 76 26.41 6.07 13.32
C ILE A 76 27.69 5.76 14.09
N SER A 77 28.79 6.36 13.64
CA SER A 77 30.05 6.40 14.40
C SER A 77 30.31 7.82 14.90
N LEU A 78 30.95 7.95 16.06
CA LEU A 78 31.38 9.24 16.61
C LEU A 78 32.90 9.37 16.51
N PRO A 79 33.41 10.58 16.18
CA PRO A 79 34.83 10.79 15.98
C PRO A 79 35.63 10.70 17.29
N LYS A 80 36.90 10.32 17.20
CA LYS A 80 37.88 10.29 18.31
C LYS A 80 37.50 9.36 19.47
N MET A 81 36.73 8.32 19.19
CA MET A 81 36.43 7.28 20.16
C MET A 81 37.59 6.28 20.23
N THR A 82 37.99 5.89 21.45
CA THR A 82 39.12 4.98 21.70
C THR A 82 38.86 3.57 21.16
N THR A 83 37.61 3.15 21.11
CA THR A 83 37.15 1.92 20.43
C THR A 83 36.20 2.29 19.30
N ALA A 84 36.34 1.62 18.16
CA ALA A 84 35.38 1.73 17.06
C ALA A 84 34.07 1.03 17.47
N ARG A 85 33.18 1.80 18.10
CA ARG A 85 31.84 1.36 18.52
C ARG A 85 30.77 2.15 17.80
N ASP A 86 29.62 1.52 17.65
CA ASP A 86 28.43 2.08 17.03
C ASP A 86 27.60 2.87 18.07
N PHE A 87 26.89 3.89 17.59
CA PHE A 87 25.90 4.64 18.36
C PHE A 87 24.56 4.67 17.62
N ILE A 88 23.48 4.81 18.37
CA ILE A 88 22.13 4.84 17.81
C ILE A 88 21.73 6.29 17.61
N ALA A 89 21.57 6.71 16.36
CA ALA A 89 21.00 8.00 16.00
C ALA A 89 19.47 7.86 15.87
N ILE A 90 18.73 8.41 16.82
CA ILE A 90 17.27 8.49 16.78
C ILE A 90 16.90 9.76 16.03
N VAL A 91 16.16 9.60 14.94
CA VAL A 91 15.83 10.66 14.00
C VAL A 91 14.41 11.11 14.24
N PHE A 92 14.28 12.40 14.50
CA PHE A 92 13.02 13.11 14.58
C PHE A 92 12.83 13.99 13.35
N ARG A 93 11.69 14.67 13.25
CA ARG A 93 11.40 15.50 12.08
C ARG A 93 12.45 16.57 11.83
N ASN A 94 12.92 17.22 12.89
CA ASN A 94 13.79 18.40 12.75
C ASN A 94 15.17 18.25 13.41
N HIS A 95 15.41 17.13 14.10
CA HIS A 95 16.60 16.93 14.91
C HIS A 95 16.96 15.45 15.06
N VAL A 96 18.15 15.19 15.58
CA VAL A 96 18.62 13.85 15.94
C VAL A 96 19.09 13.84 17.39
N THR A 97 18.74 12.77 18.10
CA THR A 97 19.29 12.44 19.41
C THR A 97 20.18 11.21 19.27
N VAL A 98 21.43 11.32 19.69
CA VAL A 98 22.37 10.19 19.66
C VAL A 98 22.40 9.53 21.03
N VAL A 99 22.10 8.24 21.04
CA VAL A 99 22.01 7.40 22.24
C VAL A 99 23.04 6.29 22.15
N GLY A 100 23.67 5.97 23.29
CA GLY A 100 24.58 4.84 23.39
C GLY A 100 25.02 4.57 24.81
N LEU A 101 26.01 3.69 24.96
CA LEU A 101 26.62 3.38 26.25
C LEU A 101 27.75 4.37 26.53
N LEU A 102 27.75 5.04 27.69
CA LEU A 102 28.86 5.94 28.05
C LEU A 102 30.16 5.16 28.23
N ALA A 103 30.07 4.01 28.90
CA ALA A 103 31.15 3.03 29.07
C ALA A 103 30.68 1.65 28.59
N VAL A 104 31.62 0.78 28.22
CA VAL A 104 31.35 -0.59 27.74
C VAL A 104 30.49 -1.38 28.74
N ASP A 105 30.77 -1.25 30.03
CA ASP A 105 30.07 -1.98 31.10
C ASP A 105 28.81 -1.25 31.62
N SER A 106 28.33 -0.23 30.90
CA SER A 106 27.17 0.55 31.34
C SER A 106 25.90 -0.30 31.32
N THR A 107 25.15 -0.27 32.42
CA THR A 107 23.84 -0.93 32.56
C THR A 107 22.69 -0.04 32.10
N SER A 108 22.97 1.12 31.52
CA SER A 108 21.98 2.06 31.02
C SER A 108 22.42 2.76 29.74
N LEU A 109 21.44 3.10 28.92
CA LEU A 109 21.60 3.94 27.74
C LEU A 109 21.58 5.41 28.17
N SER A 110 22.43 6.22 27.55
CA SER A 110 22.49 7.66 27.79
C SER A 110 22.38 8.43 26.48
N SER A 111 21.70 9.57 26.52
CA SER A 111 21.78 10.56 25.46
C SER A 111 23.15 11.22 25.51
N ILE A 112 23.87 11.15 24.39
CA ILE A 112 25.21 11.71 24.25
C ILE A 112 25.09 13.17 23.82
N PHE A 113 24.25 13.45 22.83
CA PHE A 113 23.90 14.81 22.43
C PHE A 113 22.62 14.86 21.61
N TYR A 114 22.09 16.08 21.53
CA TYR A 114 20.94 16.48 20.73
C TYR A 114 21.40 17.50 19.70
N LEU A 115 21.03 17.33 18.43
CA LEU A 115 21.39 18.26 17.36
C LEU A 115 20.23 18.57 16.41
N PRO A 116 19.88 19.86 16.20
CA PRO A 116 19.02 20.25 15.11
C PRO A 116 19.75 20.00 13.79
N LEU A 117 19.12 19.27 12.87
CA LEU A 117 19.77 18.90 11.61
C LEU A 117 19.36 19.79 10.44
N VAL A 118 18.11 20.25 10.43
CA VAL A 118 17.53 20.91 9.26
C VAL A 118 17.55 22.42 9.46
N SER A 119 17.96 23.12 8.41
CA SER A 119 17.99 24.58 8.38
C SER A 119 16.62 25.14 8.00
N SER A 120 16.31 26.32 8.52
CA SER A 120 15.20 27.11 8.02
C SER A 120 15.52 27.60 6.60
N LEU A 121 14.74 27.13 5.62
CA LEU A 121 14.85 27.62 4.25
C LEU A 121 14.05 28.90 4.10
N LYS A 122 14.57 29.89 3.36
CA LYS A 122 13.81 31.12 3.08
C LYS A 122 12.76 30.87 2.00
N ARG A 123 11.51 31.28 2.23
CA ARG A 123 10.47 31.35 1.19
C ARG A 123 10.81 32.42 0.15
N ASP A 124 10.24 32.28 -1.05
CA ASP A 124 10.36 33.31 -2.09
C ASP A 124 9.75 34.62 -1.55
N ALA A 125 10.49 35.72 -1.67
CA ALA A 125 10.08 37.01 -1.09
C ALA A 125 8.73 37.51 -1.65
N ARG A 126 8.41 37.16 -2.91
CA ARG A 126 7.11 37.50 -3.52
C ARG A 126 5.97 36.74 -2.85
N GLU A 127 6.18 35.47 -2.55
CA GLU A 127 5.21 34.63 -1.84
C GLU A 127 4.97 35.17 -0.42
N VAL A 128 6.05 35.50 0.30
CA VAL A 128 5.98 36.09 1.64
C VAL A 128 5.21 37.41 1.62
N ALA A 129 5.45 38.28 0.62
CA ALA A 129 4.76 39.55 0.52
C ALA A 129 3.24 39.39 0.35
N ILE A 130 2.81 38.45 -0.50
CA ILE A 130 1.38 38.15 -0.71
C ILE A 130 0.74 37.64 0.58
N LEU A 131 1.36 36.66 1.25
CA LEU A 131 0.85 36.09 2.49
C LEU A 131 0.84 37.12 3.64
N ARG A 132 1.86 37.97 3.71
CA ARG A 132 1.95 39.06 4.69
C ARG A 132 0.82 40.08 4.49
N GLN A 133 0.51 40.45 3.24
CA GLN A 133 -0.62 41.33 2.93
C GLN A 133 -1.95 40.74 3.39
N TYR A 134 -2.15 39.43 3.24
CA TYR A 134 -3.34 38.75 3.75
C TYR A 134 -3.40 38.76 5.28
N CYS A 135 -2.29 38.45 5.97
CA CYS A 135 -2.21 38.48 7.43
C CYS A 135 -2.42 39.88 8.04
N THR A 136 -2.10 40.95 7.31
CA THR A 136 -2.37 42.34 7.71
C THR A 136 -3.74 42.84 7.25
N MET A 137 -4.63 41.96 6.76
CA MET A 137 -5.96 42.29 6.24
C MET A 137 -5.95 43.25 5.03
N GLY A 138 -4.86 43.31 4.28
CA GLY A 138 -4.70 44.18 3.11
C GLY A 138 -5.28 43.61 1.81
N THR A 139 -5.56 42.30 1.77
CA THR A 139 -6.21 41.59 0.63
C THR A 139 -7.20 40.56 1.16
N THR A 140 -8.18 40.17 0.35
CA THR A 140 -9.14 39.10 0.67
C THR A 140 -8.58 37.71 0.33
N SER A 141 -9.16 36.63 0.88
CA SER A 141 -8.67 35.26 0.61
C SER A 141 -8.72 34.87 -0.87
N VAL A 142 -9.71 35.39 -1.59
CA VAL A 142 -9.90 35.18 -3.03
C VAL A 142 -8.80 35.89 -3.81
N GLU A 143 -8.55 37.17 -3.52
CA GLU A 143 -7.47 37.96 -4.14
C GLU A 143 -6.09 37.33 -3.86
N THR A 144 -5.84 36.91 -2.61
CA THR A 144 -4.59 36.22 -2.24
C THR A 144 -4.42 34.93 -3.03
N ALA A 145 -5.50 34.14 -3.21
CA ALA A 145 -5.44 32.91 -4.00
C ALA A 145 -5.20 33.17 -5.49
N GLU A 146 -5.76 34.23 -6.06
CA GLU A 146 -5.50 34.65 -7.44
C GLU A 146 -4.04 35.10 -7.62
N LEU A 147 -3.51 35.92 -6.70
CA LEU A 147 -2.11 36.35 -6.70
C LEU A 147 -1.15 35.16 -6.57
N LEU A 148 -1.45 34.20 -5.69
CA LEU A 148 -0.66 32.97 -5.56
C LEU A 148 -0.75 32.08 -6.81
N LYS A 149 -1.90 31.97 -7.46
CA LYS A 149 -2.03 31.24 -8.74
C LYS A 149 -1.22 31.91 -9.86
N ALA A 150 -1.26 33.24 -9.95
CA ALA A 150 -0.44 34.00 -10.90
C ALA A 150 1.06 33.78 -10.63
N LEU A 151 1.49 33.90 -9.38
CA LEU A 151 2.87 33.62 -8.97
C LEU A 151 3.26 32.16 -9.25
N SER A 152 2.35 31.20 -9.07
CA SER A 152 2.61 29.80 -9.41
C SER A 152 2.95 29.62 -10.88
N HIS A 153 2.28 30.34 -11.78
CA HIS A 153 2.56 30.28 -13.22
C HIS A 153 3.92 30.91 -13.55
N GLU A 154 4.26 32.04 -12.94
CA GLU A 154 5.58 32.68 -13.09
C GLU A 154 6.71 31.81 -12.56
N LEU A 155 6.56 31.27 -11.34
CA LEU A 155 7.55 30.38 -10.74
C LEU A 155 7.73 29.11 -11.57
N HIS A 156 6.68 28.58 -12.20
CA HIS A 156 6.79 27.43 -13.07
C HIS A 156 7.69 27.71 -14.30
N GLN A 157 7.64 28.93 -14.86
CA GLN A 157 8.56 29.35 -15.91
C GLN A 157 10.01 29.43 -15.42
N GLU A 158 10.22 29.84 -14.17
CA GLU A 158 11.53 29.81 -13.49
C GLU A 158 11.96 28.40 -13.02
N ARG A 159 11.19 27.34 -13.29
CA ARG A 159 11.38 25.98 -12.75
C ARG A 159 11.40 25.92 -11.21
N LYS A 160 10.66 26.80 -10.57
CA LYS A 160 10.38 26.81 -9.14
C LYS A 160 8.93 26.42 -8.89
N THR A 161 8.63 26.10 -7.63
CA THR A 161 7.28 25.78 -7.17
C THR A 161 6.96 26.64 -5.95
N LEU A 162 5.68 26.96 -5.76
CA LEU A 162 5.19 27.58 -4.52
C LEU A 162 5.55 26.70 -3.31
N SER A 163 5.72 27.31 -2.13
CA SER A 163 5.88 26.55 -0.90
C SER A 163 4.64 25.71 -0.57
N GLU A 164 4.82 24.68 0.26
CA GLU A 164 3.73 23.81 0.72
C GLU A 164 2.63 24.61 1.41
N LEU A 165 2.98 25.68 2.14
CA LEU A 165 2.01 26.55 2.80
C LEU A 165 1.10 27.26 1.80
N SER A 166 1.67 27.83 0.73
CA SER A 166 0.88 28.46 -0.34
C SER A 166 0.07 27.45 -1.14
N GLN A 167 0.62 26.26 -1.39
CA GLN A 167 -0.14 25.17 -2.03
C GLN A 167 -1.32 24.73 -1.15
N ARG A 168 -1.11 24.60 0.16
CA ARG A 168 -2.16 24.26 1.13
C ARG A 168 -3.21 25.35 1.21
N PHE A 169 -2.81 26.62 1.20
CA PHE A 169 -3.73 27.76 1.11
C PHE A 169 -4.62 27.64 -0.14
N LEU A 170 -4.04 27.38 -1.31
CA LEU A 170 -4.81 27.19 -2.55
C LEU A 170 -5.77 25.99 -2.50
N SER A 171 -5.39 24.92 -1.81
CA SER A 171 -6.19 23.69 -1.69
C SER A 171 -7.39 23.81 -0.74
N LEU A 172 -7.35 24.74 0.21
CA LEU A 172 -8.42 24.94 1.17
C LEU A 172 -9.55 25.78 0.58
N PRO A 173 -10.81 25.56 1.01
CA PRO A 173 -11.94 26.38 0.59
C PRO A 173 -11.83 27.80 1.16
N ASP A 174 -12.45 28.74 0.45
CA ASP A 174 -12.62 30.11 0.95
C ASP A 174 -13.56 30.12 2.18
N PRO A 175 -13.34 31.03 3.15
CA PRO A 175 -14.29 31.28 4.23
C PRO A 175 -15.66 31.68 3.67
N SER A 176 -16.75 31.29 4.33
CA SER A 176 -18.09 31.60 3.82
C SER A 176 -18.33 33.11 3.86
N PRO A 177 -19.00 33.70 2.85
CA PRO A 177 -19.34 35.12 2.86
C PRO A 177 -20.28 35.50 4.02
N THR A 178 -20.95 34.52 4.65
CA THR A 178 -21.79 34.72 5.84
C THR A 178 -21.00 34.69 7.14
N ASP A 179 -19.73 34.26 7.12
CA ASP A 179 -18.88 34.18 8.30
C ASP A 179 -18.53 35.59 8.80
N SER A 180 -18.37 35.72 10.11
CA SER A 180 -18.02 36.99 10.74
C SER A 180 -16.69 37.53 10.19
N LYS A 181 -16.45 38.85 10.24
CA LYS A 181 -15.16 39.43 9.80
C LYS A 181 -13.94 38.78 10.49
N ALA A 182 -14.10 38.27 11.71
CA ALA A 182 -13.05 37.57 12.46
C ALA A 182 -12.79 36.12 11.96
N GLU A 183 -13.66 35.59 11.11
CA GLU A 183 -13.52 34.28 10.45
C GLU A 183 -13.01 34.38 9.01
N GLN A 184 -13.00 35.59 8.44
CA GLN A 184 -12.49 35.87 7.09
C GLN A 184 -10.98 36.09 7.03
N TYR A 185 -10.35 36.39 8.18
CA TYR A 185 -8.92 36.68 8.31
C TYR A 185 -8.26 35.83 9.40
N PRO A 186 -6.93 35.62 9.31
CA PRO A 186 -6.19 34.90 10.33
C PRO A 186 -6.27 35.58 11.71
N LEU A 187 -6.42 34.77 12.76
CA LEU A 187 -6.35 35.25 14.14
C LEU A 187 -4.88 35.53 14.50
N GLN A 188 -4.60 36.73 14.98
CA GLN A 188 -3.28 37.09 15.49
C GLN A 188 -3.05 36.53 16.89
N ALA A 189 -1.80 36.16 17.18
CA ALA A 189 -1.39 35.59 18.45
C ALA A 189 -1.80 36.51 19.62
N GLY A 190 -2.65 35.99 20.51
CA GLY A 190 -3.06 36.67 21.74
C GLY A 190 -4.55 36.65 22.06
N LEU A 191 -5.44 36.34 21.10
CA LEU A 191 -6.89 36.46 21.34
C LEU A 191 -7.63 35.15 21.66
N PHE A 192 -7.25 33.99 21.11
CA PHE A 192 -7.85 32.70 21.52
C PHE A 192 -6.86 31.56 21.25
N GLN A 193 -6.30 30.96 22.31
CA GLN A 193 -5.56 29.69 22.22
C GLN A 193 -6.55 28.53 22.36
N SER A 194 -7.00 27.96 21.25
CA SER A 194 -7.54 26.60 21.25
C SER A 194 -6.56 25.69 20.54
N ALA A 195 -5.72 24.99 21.30
CA ALA A 195 -4.91 23.90 20.80
C ALA A 195 -5.86 22.78 20.32
N GLY A 196 -6.11 22.70 19.01
CA GLY A 196 -6.95 21.66 18.41
C GLY A 196 -7.90 22.10 17.30
N THR A 197 -7.85 23.34 16.80
CA THR A 197 -8.71 23.78 15.70
C THR A 197 -8.38 23.04 14.40
N VAL A 198 -9.34 22.27 13.91
CA VAL A 198 -9.31 21.67 12.58
C VAL A 198 -9.22 22.80 11.55
N ILE A 199 -8.17 22.81 10.73
CA ILE A 199 -8.00 23.79 9.64
C ILE A 199 -9.11 23.54 8.62
N SER A 200 -10.17 24.35 8.67
CA SER A 200 -11.38 24.18 7.86
C SER A 200 -11.41 25.04 6.60
N ASN A 201 -10.67 26.16 6.57
CA ASN A 201 -10.64 27.12 5.47
C ASN A 201 -9.29 27.86 5.39
N ARG A 202 -9.13 28.70 4.36
CA ARG A 202 -7.93 29.51 4.10
C ARG A 202 -7.53 30.45 5.23
N ALA A 203 -8.50 31.07 5.90
CA ALA A 203 -8.23 32.04 6.97
C ALA A 203 -7.56 31.36 8.18
N ARG A 204 -8.09 30.20 8.59
CA ARG A 204 -7.60 29.43 9.75
C ARG A 204 -6.23 28.79 9.54
N LEU A 205 -5.80 28.61 8.28
CA LEU A 205 -4.48 28.05 7.99
C LEU A 205 -3.32 28.90 8.56
N LEU A 206 -3.49 30.22 8.56
CA LEU A 206 -2.44 31.18 8.94
C LEU A 206 -2.65 31.76 10.35
N ASP A 207 -3.57 31.20 11.12
CA ASP A 207 -3.77 31.59 12.52
C ASP A 207 -2.45 31.45 13.29
N ASN A 208 -2.09 32.50 14.05
CA ASN A 208 -0.87 32.58 14.85
C ASN A 208 0.46 32.53 14.08
N TYR A 209 0.48 32.70 12.76
CA TYR A 209 1.74 32.81 12.02
C TYR A 209 2.47 34.11 12.38
N THR A 210 3.72 33.96 12.84
CA THR A 210 4.64 35.10 13.01
C THR A 210 5.26 35.49 11.67
N ASN A 211 5.79 36.71 11.57
CA ASN A 211 6.54 37.13 10.38
C ASN A 211 7.70 36.16 10.05
N ASP A 212 8.41 35.69 11.07
CA ASP A 212 9.48 34.70 10.90
C ASP A 212 8.94 33.36 10.37
N SER A 213 7.75 32.95 10.84
CA SER A 213 7.08 31.72 10.37
C SER A 213 6.60 31.83 8.92
N LEU A 214 6.30 33.04 8.44
CA LEU A 214 5.98 33.31 7.03
C LEU A 214 7.24 33.36 6.16
N GLU A 215 8.36 33.82 6.69
CA GLU A 215 9.62 33.90 5.94
C GLU A 215 10.35 32.56 5.84
N THR A 216 10.18 31.68 6.82
CA THR A 216 10.95 30.44 6.92
C THR A 216 10.11 29.17 6.77
N ILE A 217 10.60 28.26 5.92
CA ILE A 217 10.13 26.88 5.83
C ILE A 217 10.97 26.06 6.80
N GLN A 218 10.31 25.41 7.76
CA GLN A 218 10.95 24.33 8.50
C GLN A 218 11.02 23.12 7.58
N ASP A 219 12.24 22.74 7.22
CA ASP A 219 12.45 21.52 6.44
C ASP A 219 12.41 20.32 7.40
N GLU A 220 11.72 19.26 7.00
CA GLU A 220 11.51 18.05 7.81
C GLU A 220 12.23 16.86 7.19
N ILE A 221 12.78 15.98 8.03
CA ILE A 221 13.43 14.73 7.62
C ILE A 221 12.38 13.70 7.21
N THR A 222 12.57 13.10 6.04
CA THR A 222 11.65 12.10 5.46
C THR A 222 12.25 10.70 5.43
N CYS A 223 13.55 10.60 5.15
CA CYS A 223 14.26 9.33 5.13
C CYS A 223 15.71 9.52 5.52
N VAL A 224 16.31 8.45 6.06
CA VAL A 224 17.70 8.46 6.52
C VAL A 224 18.39 7.16 6.13
N GLU A 225 19.67 7.26 5.81
CA GLU A 225 20.58 6.14 5.63
C GLU A 225 21.99 6.54 6.09
N THR A 226 22.93 5.60 6.11
CA THR A 226 24.31 5.86 6.50
C THR A 226 25.29 5.66 5.34
N LEU A 227 26.32 6.50 5.30
CA LEU A 227 27.47 6.35 4.40
C LEU A 227 28.69 5.96 5.21
N THR A 228 29.37 4.89 4.81
CA THR A 228 30.65 4.50 5.41
C THR A 228 31.79 5.32 4.80
N ILE A 229 32.63 5.91 5.64
CA ILE A 229 33.86 6.60 5.27
C ILE A 229 35.03 5.78 5.83
N GLU A 230 36.00 5.41 4.99
CA GLU A 230 37.13 4.56 5.39
C GLU A 230 38.11 5.28 6.31
N ALA A 231 38.50 6.51 5.97
CA ALA A 231 39.32 7.40 6.79
C ALA A 231 38.43 8.44 7.50
N PHE A 232 37.76 8.02 8.58
CA PHE A 232 36.72 8.82 9.25
C PHE A 232 37.28 10.00 10.06
N ASP A 233 38.32 9.76 10.86
CA ASP A 233 38.93 10.75 11.77
C ASP A 233 40.23 11.37 11.23
N SER A 234 41.00 10.59 10.49
CA SER A 234 42.27 10.97 9.88
C SER A 234 42.52 10.10 8.66
N ASP A 235 43.50 10.43 7.81
CA ASP A 235 43.84 9.63 6.61
C ASP A 235 44.18 8.16 6.93
N ALA A 236 44.46 7.82 8.20
CA ALA A 236 44.67 6.45 8.70
C ALA A 236 43.71 6.06 9.85
N GLY A 237 42.61 6.80 10.03
CA GLY A 237 41.60 6.52 11.06
C GLY A 237 40.76 5.28 10.73
N PRO A 238 40.04 4.71 11.71
CA PRO A 238 39.13 3.60 11.46
C PRO A 238 37.97 4.03 10.56
N PRO A 239 37.31 3.07 9.88
CA PRO A 239 36.10 3.37 9.15
C PRO A 239 34.98 3.78 10.10
N GLY A 240 34.13 4.71 9.66
CA GLY A 240 32.99 5.17 10.43
C GLY A 240 31.79 5.51 9.55
N LYS A 241 30.61 5.55 10.16
CA LYS A 241 29.33 5.80 9.49
C LYS A 241 28.88 7.24 9.73
N VAL A 242 28.63 7.99 8.66
CA VAL A 242 27.99 9.32 8.71
C VAL A 242 26.54 9.26 8.26
N LEU A 243 25.76 10.25 8.68
CA LEU A 243 24.35 10.34 8.35
C LEU A 243 24.12 10.95 6.96
N VAL A 244 23.26 10.30 6.19
CA VAL A 244 22.68 10.83 4.95
C VAL A 244 21.18 11.01 5.16
N VAL A 245 20.69 12.22 4.95
CA VAL A 245 19.32 12.63 5.28
C VAL A 245 18.64 13.13 4.03
N GLY A 246 17.45 12.60 3.73
CA GLY A 246 16.52 13.18 2.76
C GLY A 246 15.45 14.00 3.46
N THR A 247 15.07 15.13 2.85
CA THR A 247 14.13 16.08 3.45
C THR A 247 12.93 16.40 2.58
N MET A 248 11.85 16.91 3.20
CA MET A 248 10.61 17.31 2.54
C MET A 248 10.86 18.36 1.44
N CYS A 249 11.83 19.26 1.65
CA CYS A 249 12.20 20.28 0.67
C CYS A 249 13.08 19.76 -0.48
N CYS A 250 13.10 18.44 -0.68
CA CYS A 250 13.78 17.77 -1.80
C CYS A 250 15.32 17.96 -1.76
N PHE A 251 15.90 18.01 -0.57
CA PHE A 251 17.35 17.97 -0.39
C PHE A 251 17.81 16.63 0.15
N ILE A 252 19.02 16.24 -0.26
CA ILE A 252 19.80 15.19 0.36
C ILE A 252 21.03 15.84 1.00
N TYR A 253 21.16 15.70 2.31
CA TYR A 253 22.28 16.19 3.10
C TYR A 253 23.18 15.03 3.53
N VAL A 254 24.50 15.20 3.41
CA VAL A 254 25.49 14.30 4.00
C VAL A 254 26.17 15.05 5.13
N TYR A 255 26.04 14.58 6.36
CA TYR A 255 26.62 15.24 7.54
C TYR A 255 28.04 14.78 7.82
N SER A 256 28.81 15.63 8.50
CA SER A 256 30.13 15.27 9.00
C SER A 256 30.08 14.28 10.15
N PRO A 257 31.20 13.59 10.42
CA PRO A 257 31.43 12.95 11.71
C PRO A 257 31.06 13.88 12.87
N GLY A 258 30.16 13.43 13.76
CA GLY A 258 29.68 14.25 14.88
C GLY A 258 28.77 15.42 14.49
N PHE A 259 28.26 15.47 13.26
CA PHE A 259 27.21 16.39 12.79
C PHE A 259 27.54 17.88 12.90
N THR A 260 28.83 18.23 12.87
CA THR A 260 29.29 19.62 13.00
C THR A 260 29.02 20.47 11.75
N GLN A 261 28.96 19.84 10.57
CA GLN A 261 28.75 20.53 9.30
C GLN A 261 28.10 19.61 8.26
N ILE A 262 27.51 20.22 7.24
CA ILE A 262 27.01 19.51 6.06
C ILE A 262 28.15 19.40 5.04
N LEU A 263 28.54 18.16 4.72
CA LEU A 263 29.61 17.84 3.78
C LEU A 263 29.16 17.90 2.32
N ALA A 264 27.91 17.52 2.05
CA ALA A 264 27.31 17.62 0.72
C ALA A 264 25.83 17.97 0.82
N THR A 265 25.37 18.81 -0.11
CA THR A 265 23.96 19.13 -0.32
C THR A 265 23.60 18.85 -1.76
N VAL A 266 22.61 17.99 -1.99
CA VAL A 266 22.12 17.66 -3.32
C VAL A 266 20.64 17.95 -3.40
N LYS A 267 20.24 18.83 -4.33
CA LYS A 267 18.82 19.07 -4.61
C LYS A 267 18.30 18.03 -5.61
N ILE A 268 17.19 17.40 -5.28
CA ILE A 268 16.46 16.48 -6.17
C ILE A 268 15.12 17.11 -6.60
N PRO A 269 14.51 16.66 -7.71
CA PRO A 269 13.27 17.25 -8.22
C PRO A 269 12.01 16.92 -7.42
N GLU A 270 12.05 15.87 -6.60
CA GLU A 270 10.91 15.34 -5.86
C GLU A 270 11.32 14.97 -4.44
N CYS A 271 10.36 14.99 -3.51
CA CYS A 271 10.59 14.60 -2.12
C CYS A 271 11.08 13.14 -2.03
N PRO A 272 12.21 12.86 -1.37
CA PRO A 272 12.68 11.49 -1.16
C PRO A 272 11.76 10.79 -0.16
N ARG A 273 11.53 9.49 -0.38
CA ARG A 273 10.75 8.61 0.52
C ARG A 273 11.63 7.54 1.16
N SER A 274 12.63 7.06 0.42
CA SER A 274 13.67 6.19 0.95
C SER A 274 14.96 6.42 0.19
N ILE A 275 16.07 6.20 0.87
CA ILE A 275 17.42 6.26 0.30
C ILE A 275 18.17 5.01 0.72
N GLN A 276 18.91 4.42 -0.22
CA GLN A 276 19.84 3.34 0.04
C GLN A 276 21.22 3.78 -0.45
N ILE A 277 22.24 3.59 0.38
CA ILE A 277 23.63 3.89 0.05
C ILE A 277 24.39 2.58 -0.22
N GLU A 278 25.15 2.55 -1.31
CA GLU A 278 26.05 1.45 -1.70
C GLU A 278 27.47 2.02 -1.88
N GLY A 279 28.48 1.25 -1.47
CA GLY A 279 29.88 1.65 -1.56
C GLY A 279 30.36 2.46 -0.35
N ARG A 280 31.56 3.03 -0.46
CA ARG A 280 32.24 3.74 0.63
C ARG A 280 32.96 4.97 0.09
N ALA A 281 33.01 6.03 0.89
CA ALA A 281 33.88 7.16 0.61
C ALA A 281 35.27 6.87 1.20
N SER A 282 36.34 7.21 0.48
CA SER A 282 37.71 7.01 0.96
C SER A 282 37.99 7.89 2.19
N ARG A 283 37.61 9.17 2.12
CA ARG A 283 37.77 10.17 3.20
C ARG A 283 36.70 11.25 3.11
N VAL A 284 36.54 12.02 4.19
CA VAL A 284 35.60 13.15 4.28
C VAL A 284 35.73 14.13 3.11
N ALA A 285 36.97 14.48 2.72
CA ALA A 285 37.23 15.40 1.61
C ALA A 285 36.87 14.84 0.22
N ALA A 286 36.71 13.52 0.11
CA ALA A 286 36.48 12.79 -1.14
C ALA A 286 35.01 12.35 -1.33
N ILE A 287 34.07 12.92 -0.57
CA ILE A 287 32.63 12.56 -0.66
C ILE A 287 32.04 12.85 -2.05
N SER A 288 32.62 13.79 -2.79
CA SER A 288 32.23 14.09 -4.16
C SER A 288 32.69 13.05 -5.18
N GLU A 289 33.63 12.17 -4.83
CA GLU A 289 34.13 11.13 -5.71
C GLU A 289 33.05 10.04 -5.94
N PRO A 290 32.97 9.46 -7.15
CA PRO A 290 31.94 8.47 -7.51
C PRO A 290 32.25 7.05 -6.97
N THR A 291 32.81 6.96 -5.76
CA THR A 291 33.16 5.72 -5.05
C THR A 291 31.97 5.10 -4.32
N TRP A 292 30.94 5.89 -4.06
CA TRP A 292 29.66 5.46 -3.50
C TRP A 292 28.49 5.90 -4.38
N ARG A 293 27.34 5.27 -4.18
CA ARG A 293 26.10 5.53 -4.91
C ARG A 293 24.92 5.58 -3.96
N GLY A 294 24.05 6.56 -4.16
CA GLY A 294 22.75 6.62 -3.49
C GLY A 294 21.65 6.22 -4.46
N THR A 295 20.72 5.36 -4.06
CA THR A 295 19.50 5.06 -4.81
C THR A 295 18.32 5.62 -4.03
N ILE A 296 17.57 6.53 -4.62
CA ILE A 296 16.52 7.30 -3.96
C ILE A 296 15.20 6.97 -4.62
N LEU A 297 14.24 6.46 -3.83
CA LEU A 297 12.84 6.39 -4.24
C LEU A 297 12.15 7.70 -3.83
N ALA A 298 11.56 8.40 -4.78
CA ALA A 298 10.87 9.66 -4.55
C ALA A 298 9.33 9.53 -4.55
N GLY A 299 8.66 10.61 -4.18
CA GLY A 299 7.21 10.73 -4.02
C GLY A 299 6.38 10.07 -5.13
N ARG A 300 6.65 10.38 -6.41
CA ARG A 300 5.83 9.91 -7.53
C ARG A 300 6.23 8.55 -8.08
N GLY A 301 7.00 7.76 -7.32
CA GLY A 301 7.53 6.48 -7.80
C GLY A 301 8.71 6.63 -8.76
N SER A 302 9.32 7.81 -8.84
CA SER A 302 10.56 8.05 -9.56
C SER A 302 11.76 7.53 -8.76
N ILE A 303 12.72 6.92 -9.45
CA ILE A 303 14.00 6.47 -8.89
C ILE A 303 15.11 7.37 -9.40
N TYR A 304 15.81 8.01 -8.46
CA TYR A 304 16.97 8.85 -8.70
C TYR A 304 18.23 8.13 -8.24
N THR A 305 19.36 8.39 -8.89
CA THR A 305 20.67 7.82 -8.50
C THR A 305 21.68 8.93 -8.25
N LEU A 306 22.34 8.90 -7.10
CA LEU A 306 23.53 9.69 -6.81
C LEU A 306 24.79 8.89 -7.16
N ARG A 307 25.81 9.58 -7.69
CA ARG A 307 27.17 9.07 -7.89
C ARG A 307 28.10 10.04 -7.16
N GLY A 308 28.61 9.63 -6.00
CA GLY A 308 29.16 10.60 -5.05
C GLY A 308 28.09 11.64 -4.68
N SER A 309 28.48 12.90 -4.57
CA SER A 309 27.56 14.03 -4.35
C SER A 309 26.85 14.54 -5.62
N SER A 310 26.95 13.84 -6.76
CA SER A 310 26.34 14.27 -8.02
C SER A 310 25.08 13.47 -8.36
N LEU A 311 24.01 14.18 -8.73
CA LEU A 311 22.77 13.56 -9.22
C LEU A 311 22.95 13.08 -10.66
N ALA A 312 22.70 11.79 -10.91
CA ALA A 312 22.73 11.23 -12.25
C ALA A 312 21.57 11.79 -13.10
N LYS A 313 21.84 11.98 -14.40
CA LYS A 313 20.84 12.49 -15.36
C LYS A 313 19.71 11.51 -15.65
N ASN A 314 19.95 10.22 -15.45
CA ASN A 314 18.96 9.17 -15.72
C ASN A 314 17.98 9.10 -14.56
N VAL A 315 16.69 9.22 -14.86
CA VAL A 315 15.58 9.05 -13.92
C VAL A 315 14.74 7.88 -14.42
N ILE A 316 14.37 6.97 -13.52
CA ILE A 316 13.49 5.85 -13.84
C ILE A 316 12.12 6.18 -13.25
N SER A 317 11.13 6.47 -14.08
CA SER A 317 9.79 6.83 -13.62
C SER A 317 8.82 5.67 -13.80
N PHE A 318 8.01 5.43 -12.78
CA PHE A 318 6.96 4.41 -12.78
C PHE A 318 5.57 5.06 -12.79
N GLY A 319 4.64 4.51 -13.56
CA GLY A 319 3.23 4.92 -13.52
C GLY A 319 2.46 4.35 -12.32
N SER A 320 3.04 3.37 -11.62
CA SER A 320 2.47 2.71 -10.45
C SER A 320 3.23 3.08 -9.17
N ALA A 321 2.54 3.07 -8.03
CA ALA A 321 3.17 3.27 -6.74
C ALA A 321 4.19 2.16 -6.44
N LEU A 322 5.43 2.58 -6.19
CA LEU A 322 6.48 1.69 -5.69
C LEU A 322 6.47 1.66 -4.16
N ARG A 323 6.70 0.46 -3.61
CA ARG A 323 6.83 0.26 -2.16
C ARG A 323 8.28 0.32 -1.71
N PHE A 324 9.15 -0.41 -2.39
CA PHE A 324 10.57 -0.52 -2.06
C PHE A 324 11.42 -0.42 -3.32
N VAL A 325 12.62 0.13 -3.14
CA VAL A 325 13.70 0.07 -4.13
C VAL A 325 14.95 -0.41 -3.42
N HIS A 326 15.64 -1.38 -4.03
CA HIS A 326 16.91 -1.85 -3.52
C HIS A 326 17.88 -2.12 -4.67
N ARG A 327 19.12 -1.69 -4.51
CA ARG A 327 20.20 -1.82 -5.48
C ARG A 327 21.18 -2.87 -5.01
N ILE A 328 21.57 -3.75 -5.93
CA ILE A 328 22.68 -4.69 -5.76
C ILE A 328 23.60 -4.49 -6.96
N ASN A 329 24.82 -3.99 -6.74
CA ASN A 329 25.82 -3.76 -7.77
C ASN A 329 25.30 -2.89 -8.94
N ARG A 330 24.95 -3.53 -10.06
CA ARG A 330 24.47 -2.87 -11.28
C ARG A 330 22.95 -2.96 -11.45
N ALA A 331 22.28 -3.84 -10.72
CA ALA A 331 20.85 -4.08 -10.78
C ALA A 331 20.10 -3.22 -9.75
N ILE A 332 18.98 -2.64 -10.17
CA ILE A 332 18.03 -1.95 -9.32
C ILE A 332 16.77 -2.80 -9.29
N PHE A 333 16.35 -3.16 -8.10
CA PHE A 333 15.14 -3.91 -7.84
C PHE A 333 14.06 -2.95 -7.34
N ALA A 334 12.86 -3.02 -7.92
CA ALA A 334 11.73 -2.21 -7.52
C ALA A 334 10.51 -3.10 -7.24
N VAL A 335 9.89 -2.91 -6.08
CA VAL A 335 8.68 -3.65 -5.69
C VAL A 335 7.46 -2.80 -6.02
N THR A 336 6.61 -3.32 -6.90
CA THR A 336 5.32 -2.71 -7.25
C THR A 336 4.22 -3.24 -6.34
N VAL A 337 3.25 -2.38 -6.02
CA VAL A 337 2.03 -2.77 -5.32
C VAL A 337 0.86 -2.42 -6.21
N GLY A 338 0.31 -3.43 -6.90
CA GLY A 338 -0.86 -3.28 -7.75
C GLY A 338 -2.07 -4.01 -7.19
N ASN A 339 -3.27 -3.58 -7.60
CA ASN A 339 -4.53 -4.26 -7.27
C ASN A 339 -4.62 -5.70 -7.86
N LYS A 340 -3.72 -6.08 -8.78
CA LYS A 340 -3.76 -7.36 -9.49
C LYS A 340 -2.49 -8.21 -9.35
N THR A 341 -1.31 -7.61 -9.20
CA THR A 341 -0.03 -8.34 -9.06
C THR A 341 0.90 -7.65 -8.07
N ASN A 342 1.67 -8.45 -7.33
CA ASN A 342 2.79 -8.00 -6.49
C ASN A 342 4.07 -8.40 -7.20
N ASP A 343 4.68 -7.49 -7.95
CA ASP A 343 5.82 -7.84 -8.78
C ASP A 343 7.10 -7.18 -8.27
N LEU A 344 8.18 -7.97 -8.27
CA LEU A 344 9.54 -7.52 -8.08
C LEU A 344 10.18 -7.35 -9.46
N LEU A 345 10.44 -6.11 -9.85
CA LEU A 345 11.05 -5.73 -11.11
C LEU A 345 12.56 -5.67 -10.95
N ARG A 346 13.33 -6.29 -11.84
CA ARG A 346 14.78 -6.13 -11.96
C ARG A 346 15.07 -5.20 -13.14
N LEU A 347 15.78 -4.11 -12.86
CA LEU A 347 16.09 -3.05 -13.80
C LEU A 347 17.61 -2.86 -13.88
N THR A 348 18.09 -2.47 -15.04
CA THR A 348 19.45 -1.93 -15.18
C THR A 348 19.56 -0.55 -14.54
N ALA A 349 20.77 -0.10 -14.25
CA ALA A 349 21.04 1.30 -13.87
C ALA A 349 20.64 2.35 -14.93
N LYS A 350 20.29 1.94 -16.16
CA LYS A 350 19.74 2.82 -17.21
C LYS A 350 18.20 2.82 -17.23
N GLY A 351 17.53 2.06 -16.37
CA GLY A 351 16.08 1.94 -16.33
C GLY A 351 15.48 0.92 -17.29
N LYS A 352 16.30 0.17 -18.04
CA LYS A 352 15.78 -0.95 -18.84
C LYS A 352 15.33 -2.08 -17.93
N LEU A 353 14.11 -2.57 -18.11
CA LEU A 353 13.58 -3.75 -17.45
C LEU A 353 14.28 -5.00 -17.98
N ASP A 354 14.92 -5.74 -17.07
CA ASP A 354 15.60 -6.99 -17.36
C ASP A 354 14.68 -8.19 -17.09
N PHE A 355 13.99 -8.20 -15.94
CA PHE A 355 13.16 -9.31 -15.52
C PHE A 355 12.02 -8.88 -14.58
N VAL A 356 10.97 -9.69 -14.50
CA VAL A 356 9.83 -9.51 -13.59
C VAL A 356 9.63 -10.81 -12.80
N TYR A 357 9.70 -10.72 -11.47
CA TYR A 357 9.43 -11.84 -10.57
C TYR A 357 8.06 -11.64 -9.92
N ALA A 358 7.13 -12.55 -10.15
CA ALA A 358 5.84 -12.56 -9.46
C ALA A 358 6.06 -12.98 -8.00
N LEU A 359 5.75 -12.10 -7.05
CA LEU A 359 5.77 -12.43 -5.63
C LEU A 359 4.43 -13.10 -5.26
N PRO A 360 4.45 -14.16 -4.44
CA PRO A 360 3.22 -14.88 -4.09
C PRO A 360 2.26 -14.02 -3.24
N CYS A 361 2.81 -13.04 -2.51
CA CYS A 361 2.07 -12.12 -1.64
C CYS A 361 2.75 -10.75 -1.61
N THR A 362 2.06 -9.74 -1.10
CA THR A 362 2.60 -8.37 -0.97
C THR A 362 3.80 -8.35 -0.02
N ALA A 363 4.90 -7.72 -0.45
CA ALA A 363 6.06 -7.47 0.40
C ALA A 363 5.76 -6.33 1.39
N THR A 364 6.00 -6.59 2.67
CA THR A 364 5.68 -5.69 3.78
C THR A 364 6.92 -4.98 4.31
N HIS A 365 8.08 -5.64 4.28
CA HIS A 365 9.36 -5.12 4.75
C HIS A 365 10.52 -5.55 3.85
N LEU A 366 11.61 -4.80 3.89
CA LEU A 366 12.85 -5.09 3.18
C LEU A 366 14.03 -4.95 4.15
N SER A 367 14.98 -5.87 4.09
CA SER A 367 16.25 -5.76 4.82
C SER A 367 17.42 -6.22 3.96
N ALA A 368 18.53 -5.49 4.00
CA ALA A 368 19.76 -5.88 3.30
C ALA A 368 20.34 -7.16 3.92
N VAL A 369 20.88 -8.04 3.09
CA VAL A 369 21.46 -9.31 3.51
C VAL A 369 22.88 -9.40 2.96
N GLN A 370 23.85 -9.39 3.87
CA GLN A 370 25.24 -9.64 3.54
C GLN A 370 25.77 -10.75 4.45
N ILE A 371 26.18 -11.84 3.81
CA ILE A 371 26.78 -13.01 4.47
C ILE A 371 28.16 -13.18 3.86
N ASP A 372 29.20 -12.91 4.64
CA ASP A 372 30.60 -13.00 4.17
C ASP A 372 31.24 -14.36 4.49
N LEU A 373 30.65 -15.13 5.41
CA LEU A 373 31.20 -16.41 5.89
C LEU A 373 30.45 -17.59 5.27
N GLY A 374 31.18 -18.67 4.98
CA GLY A 374 30.62 -19.86 4.32
C GLY A 374 30.45 -19.63 2.82
N ARG A 375 29.22 -19.81 2.31
CA ARG A 375 28.87 -19.44 0.93
C ARG A 375 28.43 -17.97 0.92
N PRO A 376 29.23 -17.06 0.37
CA PRO A 376 28.90 -15.65 0.44
C PRO A 376 27.60 -15.36 -0.28
N PHE A 377 26.80 -14.49 0.30
CA PHE A 377 25.55 -14.01 -0.26
C PHE A 377 25.48 -12.50 -0.10
N LEU A 378 25.18 -11.82 -1.20
CA LEU A 378 24.94 -10.38 -1.22
C LEU A 378 23.60 -10.14 -1.88
N GLY A 379 22.69 -9.53 -1.13
CA GLY A 379 21.34 -9.29 -1.60
C GLY A 379 20.46 -8.63 -0.56
N PHE A 380 19.17 -8.93 -0.62
CA PHE A 380 18.20 -8.47 0.37
C PHE A 380 17.12 -9.53 0.60
N ALA A 381 16.43 -9.42 1.72
CA ALA A 381 15.29 -10.22 2.08
C ALA A 381 14.02 -9.35 2.05
N LEU A 382 12.95 -9.91 1.46
CA LEU A 382 11.61 -9.36 1.47
C LEU A 382 10.75 -10.17 2.42
N ALA A 383 10.21 -9.52 3.45
CA ALA A 383 9.18 -10.12 4.29
C ALA A 383 7.84 -10.00 3.57
N LEU A 384 7.11 -11.11 3.41
CA LEU A 384 5.82 -11.15 2.73
C LEU A 384 4.68 -11.17 3.74
N SER A 385 3.52 -10.65 3.33
CA SER A 385 2.30 -10.64 4.13
C SER A 385 1.80 -12.03 4.54
N SER A 386 2.19 -13.08 3.83
CA SER A 386 1.93 -14.49 4.19
C SER A 386 2.78 -15.02 5.34
N GLY A 387 3.77 -14.27 5.84
CA GLY A 387 4.76 -14.79 6.78
C GLY A 387 5.96 -15.48 6.11
N ALA A 388 5.98 -15.58 4.78
CA ALA A 388 7.15 -16.04 4.04
C ALA A 388 8.22 -14.95 3.89
N VAL A 389 9.47 -15.36 3.71
CA VAL A 389 10.60 -14.47 3.42
C VAL A 389 11.22 -14.88 2.09
N ALA A 390 11.30 -13.93 1.16
CA ALA A 390 11.95 -14.12 -0.13
C ALA A 390 13.36 -13.51 -0.10
N PHE A 391 14.38 -14.32 -0.41
CA PHE A 391 15.76 -13.86 -0.56
C PHE A 391 16.04 -13.53 -2.02
N VAL A 392 16.68 -12.39 -2.26
CA VAL A 392 16.94 -11.85 -3.59
C VAL A 392 18.41 -11.51 -3.72
N ALA A 393 19.10 -12.13 -4.66
CA ALA A 393 20.47 -11.82 -5.07
C ALA A 393 20.48 -10.94 -6.33
N GLU A 394 21.66 -10.54 -6.82
CA GLU A 394 21.79 -9.77 -8.07
C GLU A 394 21.14 -10.48 -9.27
N THR A 395 21.16 -11.81 -9.29
CA THR A 395 20.55 -12.61 -10.36
C THR A 395 19.02 -12.60 -10.31
N GLY A 396 18.41 -12.49 -9.13
CA GLY A 396 16.97 -12.60 -8.95
C GLY A 396 16.57 -13.16 -7.59
N VAL A 397 15.30 -13.56 -7.47
CA VAL A 397 14.81 -14.30 -6.30
C VAL A 397 15.50 -15.66 -6.25
N THR A 398 16.19 -15.96 -5.16
CA THR A 398 16.92 -17.23 -5.01
C THR A 398 16.11 -18.26 -4.26
N SER A 399 15.44 -17.85 -3.18
CA SER A 399 14.62 -18.75 -2.36
C SER A 399 13.45 -18.00 -1.71
N ILE A 400 12.35 -18.73 -1.47
CA ILE A 400 11.21 -18.26 -0.70
C ILE A 400 10.98 -19.27 0.44
N VAL A 401 11.13 -18.81 1.67
CA VAL A 401 11.09 -19.65 2.86
C VAL A 401 9.89 -19.28 3.71
N HIS A 402 9.03 -20.24 4.00
CA HIS A 402 7.90 -20.04 4.91
C HIS A 402 8.36 -20.17 6.35
N MET A 403 8.06 -19.19 7.19
CA MET A 403 8.34 -19.27 8.61
C MET A 403 7.29 -20.16 9.28
N GLN A 404 7.68 -21.39 9.63
CA GLN A 404 6.85 -22.25 10.48
C GLN A 404 6.85 -21.67 11.90
N THR A 405 5.76 -21.02 12.29
CA THR A 405 5.46 -20.77 13.70
C THR A 405 4.88 -22.04 14.29
N ASP A 406 5.40 -22.49 15.44
CA ASP A 406 4.95 -23.73 16.10
C ASP A 406 3.41 -23.75 16.22
N SER A 407 2.81 -24.62 15.41
CA SER A 407 1.38 -24.69 15.16
C SER A 407 0.67 -25.38 16.33
N LYS A 408 0.29 -24.62 17.35
CA LYS A 408 -0.77 -25.01 18.30
C LYS A 408 -1.77 -23.90 18.65
N LEU A 409 -1.63 -22.68 18.11
CA LEU A 409 -2.43 -21.52 18.56
C LEU A 409 -3.23 -20.76 17.50
N PHE A 410 -3.22 -21.14 16.22
CA PHE A 410 -3.93 -20.36 15.19
C PHE A 410 -4.87 -21.20 14.32
N THR A 411 -6.09 -21.40 14.80
CA THR A 411 -7.28 -21.72 13.99
C THR A 411 -8.04 -20.44 13.65
N CYS A 412 -7.35 -19.41 13.15
CA CYS A 412 -8.01 -18.19 12.68
C CYS A 412 -7.65 -17.94 11.23
N SER A 413 -8.58 -18.33 10.37
CA SER A 413 -8.59 -18.16 8.92
C SER A 413 -8.87 -16.71 8.55
N HIS A 414 -8.00 -15.75 8.89
CA HIS A 414 -8.03 -14.40 8.33
C HIS A 414 -6.63 -13.77 8.38
N SER A 415 -6.04 -13.58 7.19
CA SER A 415 -5.08 -12.53 6.77
C SER A 415 -4.36 -11.65 7.82
N SER A 416 -3.79 -12.22 8.89
CA SER A 416 -2.99 -11.42 9.83
C SER A 416 -1.56 -11.33 9.33
N LEU A 417 -1.14 -10.11 8.96
CA LEU A 417 0.25 -9.77 8.72
C LEU A 417 1.13 -10.29 9.88
N LEU A 418 2.17 -11.06 9.57
CA LEU A 418 3.03 -11.68 10.60
C LEU A 418 4.05 -10.68 11.17
N PHE A 419 4.60 -9.83 10.31
CA PHE A 419 5.73 -8.96 10.61
C PHE A 419 5.28 -7.52 10.86
N LYS A 420 5.66 -6.98 12.01
CA LYS A 420 5.51 -5.55 12.34
C LYS A 420 6.80 -4.75 12.12
N ALA A 421 7.94 -5.40 12.32
CA ALA A 421 9.26 -4.90 11.96
C ALA A 421 10.13 -6.12 11.58
N PHE A 422 11.13 -5.91 10.73
CA PHE A 422 11.96 -6.99 10.20
C PHE A 422 13.38 -6.49 9.91
N CYS A 423 14.38 -7.22 10.38
CA CYS A 423 15.80 -6.93 10.16
C CYS A 423 16.58 -8.24 10.03
N PHE A 424 17.36 -8.37 8.96
CA PHE A 424 18.39 -9.39 8.87
C PHE A 424 19.68 -8.84 9.47
N SER A 425 20.34 -9.60 10.33
CA SER A 425 21.62 -9.17 10.85
C SER A 425 22.55 -10.30 11.25
N ARG A 426 23.81 -9.90 11.37
CA ARG A 426 24.92 -10.66 11.91
C ARG A 426 25.03 -10.41 13.42
N LEU A 427 25.34 -11.46 14.18
CA LEU A 427 25.45 -11.42 15.63
C LEU A 427 26.88 -11.17 16.15
N LEU A 428 27.91 -11.61 15.41
CA LEU A 428 29.31 -11.51 15.83
C LEU A 428 30.23 -11.16 14.66
N SER A 429 31.10 -10.16 14.78
CA SER A 429 32.02 -9.67 13.75
C SER A 429 33.04 -10.73 13.27
N PRO A 430 33.64 -10.58 12.07
CA PRO A 430 34.55 -11.59 11.52
C PRO A 430 35.90 -11.63 12.25
N ASP A 431 36.37 -10.49 12.77
CA ASP A 431 37.63 -10.40 13.52
C ASP A 431 37.49 -10.98 14.93
N ALA A 432 36.29 -10.86 15.52
CA ALA A 432 35.91 -11.55 16.75
C ALA A 432 35.95 -13.08 16.59
N HIS A 433 35.65 -13.59 15.40
CA HIS A 433 35.66 -15.01 15.09
C HIS A 433 37.08 -15.55 14.86
N ARG A 434 37.97 -14.80 14.20
CA ARG A 434 39.34 -15.24 13.85
C ARG A 434 40.30 -15.30 15.03
N SER A 435 40.05 -14.55 16.10
CA SER A 435 40.86 -14.53 17.32
C SER A 435 40.64 -15.73 18.26
N SER A 436 39.71 -16.64 17.93
CA SER A 436 39.48 -17.86 18.69
C SER A 436 40.31 -19.02 18.14
N SER A 437 41.50 -19.24 18.70
CA SER A 437 42.30 -20.45 18.52
C SER A 437 41.76 -21.64 19.34
N LEU A 438 40.44 -21.79 19.43
CA LEU A 438 39.83 -22.84 20.22
C LEU A 438 39.35 -23.98 19.31
N ASP A 439 40.17 -25.04 19.29
CA ASP A 439 39.83 -26.42 18.92
C ASP A 439 38.78 -26.98 19.89
N THR A 440 37.58 -26.40 19.92
CA THR A 440 36.44 -27.03 20.59
C THR A 440 35.37 -27.40 19.58
N ASN A 441 35.13 -28.71 19.51
CA ASN A 441 34.03 -29.35 18.80
C ASN A 441 32.74 -28.53 18.90
N THR A 442 32.27 -28.10 17.73
CA THR A 442 30.85 -28.06 17.33
C THR A 442 29.84 -27.48 18.33
N ASP A 443 29.61 -26.17 18.32
CA ASP A 443 28.23 -25.59 18.24
C ASP A 443 28.16 -24.05 18.38
N THR A 444 29.13 -23.39 19.00
CA THR A 444 29.03 -21.93 19.28
C THR A 444 29.29 -21.03 18.07
N ALA A 445 30.01 -21.50 17.05
CA ALA A 445 30.23 -20.77 15.80
C ALA A 445 29.03 -20.79 14.83
N ARG A 446 27.92 -21.47 15.18
CA ARG A 446 26.81 -21.77 14.25
C ARG A 446 25.65 -20.76 14.25
N ARG A 447 25.62 -19.81 15.19
CA ARG A 447 24.56 -18.78 15.35
C ARG A 447 25.02 -17.37 14.95
N LEU A 448 25.76 -17.24 13.86
CA LEU A 448 26.38 -15.95 13.49
C LEU A 448 25.43 -14.99 12.78
N PHE A 449 24.32 -15.48 12.23
CA PHE A 449 23.38 -14.70 11.44
C PHE A 449 21.95 -15.13 11.75
N GLY A 450 21.02 -14.19 11.67
CA GLY A 450 19.63 -14.46 11.94
C GLY A 450 18.71 -13.35 11.46
N ILE A 451 17.43 -13.65 11.47
CA ILE A 451 16.37 -12.67 11.27
C ILE A 451 15.82 -12.27 12.62
N PHE A 452 15.75 -10.96 12.84
CA PHE A 452 15.02 -10.36 13.94
C PHE A 452 13.71 -9.80 13.41
N TYR A 453 12.61 -10.11 14.07
CA TYR A 453 11.32 -9.54 13.71
C TYR A 453 10.43 -9.35 14.91
N ILE A 454 9.54 -8.36 14.82
CA ILE A 454 8.49 -8.15 15.81
C ILE A 454 7.23 -8.82 15.28
N HIS A 455 6.72 -9.79 16.04
CA HIS A 455 5.49 -10.48 15.68
C HIS A 455 4.27 -9.59 15.94
N GLN A 456 3.47 -9.34 14.90
CA GLN A 456 2.41 -8.33 14.95
C GLN A 456 1.33 -8.61 16.00
N ALA A 457 0.90 -9.87 16.13
CA ALA A 457 -0.19 -10.20 17.06
C ALA A 457 0.24 -10.23 18.53
N THR A 458 1.52 -10.49 18.80
CA THR A 458 2.03 -10.69 20.17
C THR A 458 2.89 -9.53 20.66
N ASN A 459 3.31 -8.62 19.77
CA ASN A 459 4.27 -7.55 20.04
C ASN A 459 5.54 -8.06 20.76
N LYS A 460 6.04 -9.23 20.33
CA LYS A 460 7.26 -9.84 20.86
C LYS A 460 8.38 -9.78 19.83
N LEU A 461 9.58 -9.49 20.30
CA LEU A 461 10.80 -9.60 19.52
C LEU A 461 11.21 -11.07 19.44
N LEU A 462 11.29 -11.58 18.22
CA LEU A 462 11.70 -12.95 17.93
C LEU A 462 13.00 -12.93 17.13
N HIS A 463 13.86 -13.88 17.45
CA HIS A 463 15.10 -14.18 16.74
C HIS A 463 14.95 -15.54 16.05
N LEU A 464 15.22 -15.58 14.75
CA LEU A 464 15.29 -16.79 13.94
C LEU A 464 16.74 -16.98 13.48
N PRO A 465 17.53 -17.78 14.21
CA PRO A 465 18.88 -18.12 13.79
C PRO A 465 18.84 -18.86 12.45
N LEU A 466 19.80 -18.55 11.59
CA LEU A 466 19.98 -19.32 10.36
C LEU A 466 20.56 -20.68 10.66
N SER A 467 20.07 -21.70 9.95
CA SER A 467 20.71 -23.02 10.03
C SER A 467 22.12 -22.96 9.43
N PRO A 468 23.09 -23.71 9.98
CA PRO A 468 24.48 -23.69 9.50
C PRO A 468 24.62 -24.21 8.06
N ASN A 469 23.63 -24.95 7.56
CA ASN A 469 23.59 -25.50 6.20
C ASN A 469 22.64 -24.72 5.27
N ALA A 470 22.16 -23.54 5.69
CA ALA A 470 21.30 -22.71 4.85
C ALA A 470 22.05 -22.27 3.59
N ASP A 471 21.51 -22.63 2.42
CA ASP A 471 22.08 -22.27 1.14
C ASP A 471 21.19 -21.25 0.44
N PHE A 472 21.58 -19.98 0.51
CA PHE A 472 20.86 -18.86 -0.13
C PHE A 472 21.05 -18.82 -1.64
N ASN A 473 22.08 -19.50 -2.16
CA ASN A 473 22.40 -19.52 -3.58
C ASN A 473 21.72 -20.67 -4.31
N ARG A 474 21.04 -21.56 -3.58
CA ARG A 474 20.27 -22.65 -4.17
C ARG A 474 19.02 -22.04 -4.82
N CYS A 475 19.06 -21.89 -6.14
CA CYS A 475 17.91 -21.49 -6.91
C CYS A 475 16.78 -22.50 -6.65
N SER A 476 15.61 -22.00 -6.28
CA SER A 476 14.37 -22.78 -6.35
C SER A 476 14.30 -23.45 -7.73
N PRO A 477 13.97 -24.76 -7.83
CA PRO A 477 13.77 -25.41 -9.13
C PRO A 477 12.67 -24.73 -9.96
N ASP A 478 11.76 -24.02 -9.28
CA ASP A 478 10.89 -23.01 -9.89
C ASP A 478 11.68 -21.71 -10.03
N ASP A 479 12.60 -21.67 -11.01
CA ASP A 479 12.95 -20.41 -11.67
C ASP A 479 11.61 -19.73 -11.97
N GLY A 480 11.39 -18.49 -11.52
CA GLY A 480 10.18 -17.70 -11.77
C GLY A 480 9.84 -17.45 -13.25
N ARG A 481 10.31 -18.29 -14.18
CA ARG A 481 9.58 -18.67 -15.38
C ARG A 481 8.13 -18.89 -14.96
N LEU A 482 7.25 -18.08 -15.51
CA LEU A 482 5.83 -18.33 -15.52
C LEU A 482 5.61 -19.83 -15.74
N ALA A 483 5.07 -20.52 -14.74
CA ALA A 483 4.50 -21.86 -14.86
C ALA A 483 3.23 -21.84 -15.74
N LEU A 484 3.30 -21.12 -16.87
CA LEU A 484 2.32 -21.11 -17.95
C LEU A 484 2.70 -22.12 -19.04
N GLN A 485 3.87 -22.76 -18.99
CA GLN A 485 4.29 -23.75 -19.99
C GLN A 485 4.10 -25.23 -19.59
N ASP A 486 3.84 -25.54 -18.32
CA ASP A 486 3.67 -26.94 -17.86
C ASP A 486 2.24 -27.30 -17.46
N ARG A 487 1.22 -26.61 -18.00
CA ARG A 487 -0.05 -27.31 -18.20
C ARG A 487 0.15 -28.22 -19.41
N GLN A 488 0.41 -29.51 -19.16
CA GLN A 488 0.02 -30.53 -20.14
C GLN A 488 -1.41 -30.18 -20.55
N LEU A 489 -1.62 -29.89 -21.83
CA LEU A 489 -2.95 -29.70 -22.37
C LEU A 489 -3.76 -30.93 -21.95
N ASP A 490 -4.86 -30.70 -21.25
CA ASP A 490 -5.79 -31.74 -20.85
C ASP A 490 -6.52 -32.20 -22.13
N VAL A 491 -5.83 -33.04 -22.91
CA VAL A 491 -6.37 -33.63 -24.12
C VAL A 491 -7.14 -34.86 -23.66
N GLU A 492 -8.47 -34.81 -23.75
CA GLU A 492 -9.31 -36.01 -23.55
C GLU A 492 -8.81 -37.12 -24.48
N GLN A 493 -8.18 -38.15 -23.90
CA GLN A 493 -7.88 -39.37 -24.64
C GLN A 493 -9.20 -40.13 -24.83
N LEU A 494 -9.74 -40.03 -26.04
CA LEU A 494 -10.85 -40.84 -26.51
C LEU A 494 -10.48 -42.33 -26.35
N GLY A 495 -11.13 -43.00 -25.40
CA GLY A 495 -10.88 -44.41 -25.10
C GLY A 495 -11.22 -45.34 -26.29
N PRO A 496 -10.80 -46.61 -26.25
CA PRO A 496 -11.00 -47.56 -27.35
C PRO A 496 -12.48 -47.80 -27.75
N GLY A 497 -13.44 -47.41 -26.91
CA GLY A 497 -14.87 -47.45 -27.24
C GLY A 497 -15.34 -46.39 -28.25
N SER A 498 -14.70 -45.21 -28.29
CA SER A 498 -15.08 -44.13 -29.23
C SER A 498 -14.41 -44.24 -30.61
N LEU A 499 -13.36 -45.07 -30.73
CA LEU A 499 -12.80 -45.47 -32.03
C LEU A 499 -13.75 -46.39 -32.83
N SER A 500 -14.71 -47.05 -32.18
CA SER A 500 -15.71 -47.91 -32.87
C SER A 500 -16.72 -47.12 -33.73
N LEU A 501 -16.81 -45.80 -33.57
CA LEU A 501 -17.61 -44.92 -34.42
C LEU A 501 -16.90 -44.56 -35.74
N GLN A 502 -15.56 -44.65 -35.79
CA GLN A 502 -14.82 -44.43 -37.04
C GLN A 502 -14.96 -45.59 -38.03
N ASP A 503 -15.30 -46.80 -37.55
CA ASP A 503 -15.50 -47.99 -38.39
C ASP A 503 -16.90 -48.07 -39.04
N LYS A 504 -17.78 -47.09 -38.79
CA LYS A 504 -19.07 -46.96 -39.48
C LYS A 504 -19.19 -45.59 -40.12
N ILE A 505 -18.27 -45.28 -41.04
CA ILE A 505 -18.53 -44.27 -42.07
C ILE A 505 -19.76 -44.77 -42.84
N LEU A 506 -20.93 -44.21 -42.50
CA LEU A 506 -22.16 -44.45 -43.26
C LEU A 506 -21.89 -44.19 -44.74
N PRO A 507 -22.43 -45.00 -45.67
CA PRO A 507 -22.36 -44.72 -47.09
C PRO A 507 -22.72 -43.26 -47.39
N LEU A 508 -22.09 -42.66 -48.41
CA LEU A 508 -22.28 -41.24 -48.75
C LEU A 508 -23.76 -40.87 -48.95
N THR A 509 -24.55 -41.81 -49.47
CA THR A 509 -26.01 -41.68 -49.63
C THR A 509 -26.72 -41.48 -48.30
N ASP A 510 -26.38 -42.27 -47.29
CA ASP A 510 -27.02 -42.23 -45.98
C ASP A 510 -26.58 -40.97 -45.20
N GLN A 511 -25.33 -40.53 -45.37
CA GLN A 511 -24.86 -39.25 -44.84
C GLN A 511 -25.62 -38.06 -45.45
N GLN A 512 -25.88 -38.10 -46.76
CA GLN A 512 -26.68 -37.07 -47.44
C GLN A 512 -28.13 -37.07 -46.98
N GLU A 513 -28.73 -38.23 -46.71
CA GLU A 513 -30.08 -38.32 -46.15
C GLU A 513 -30.16 -37.80 -44.71
N VAL A 514 -29.22 -38.20 -43.85
CA VAL A 514 -29.12 -37.67 -42.47
C VAL A 514 -28.91 -36.16 -42.48
N PHE A 515 -28.06 -35.65 -43.38
CA PHE A 515 -27.84 -34.21 -43.51
C PHE A 515 -29.11 -33.48 -43.99
N LYS A 516 -29.83 -34.03 -44.98
CA LYS A 516 -31.12 -33.46 -45.42
C LYS A 516 -32.16 -33.45 -44.28
N ALA A 517 -32.27 -34.54 -43.52
CA ALA A 517 -33.16 -34.62 -42.37
C ALA A 517 -32.78 -33.63 -41.26
N PHE A 518 -31.48 -33.45 -41.02
CA PHE A 518 -30.96 -32.47 -40.06
C PHE A 518 -31.29 -31.03 -40.47
N ILE A 519 -31.10 -30.68 -41.75
CA ILE A 519 -31.43 -29.33 -42.24
C ILE A 519 -32.93 -29.04 -42.08
N ALA A 520 -33.80 -30.00 -42.40
CA ALA A 520 -35.24 -29.86 -42.19
C ALA A 520 -35.59 -29.70 -40.70
N SER A 521 -35.00 -30.52 -39.82
CA SER A 521 -35.23 -30.46 -38.37
C SER A 521 -34.74 -29.13 -37.78
N ARG A 522 -33.58 -28.64 -38.22
CA ARG A 522 -33.03 -27.34 -37.81
C ARG A 522 -33.91 -26.19 -38.29
N ALA A 523 -34.44 -26.25 -39.50
CA ALA A 523 -35.35 -25.24 -40.03
C ALA A 523 -36.66 -25.20 -39.22
N HIS A 524 -37.22 -26.37 -38.89
CA HIS A 524 -38.42 -26.47 -38.05
C HIS A 524 -38.18 -25.94 -36.63
N ALA A 525 -37.07 -26.33 -35.99
CA ALA A 525 -36.69 -25.82 -34.67
C ALA A 525 -36.51 -24.30 -34.68
N LYS A 526 -35.88 -23.74 -35.72
CA LYS A 526 -35.73 -22.29 -35.89
C LYS A 526 -37.09 -21.61 -36.03
N ALA A 527 -37.99 -22.17 -36.84
CA ALA A 527 -39.34 -21.62 -37.03
C ALA A 527 -40.16 -21.66 -35.73
N MET A 528 -40.09 -22.76 -34.98
CA MET A 528 -40.72 -22.88 -33.65
C MET A 528 -40.18 -21.84 -32.67
N VAL A 529 -38.86 -21.71 -32.54
CA VAL A 529 -38.25 -20.71 -31.64
C VAL A 529 -38.65 -19.29 -32.07
N GLN A 530 -38.66 -18.98 -33.37
CA GLN A 530 -39.10 -17.68 -33.87
C GLN A 530 -40.57 -17.41 -33.60
N ALA A 531 -41.46 -18.39 -33.83
CA ALA A 531 -42.88 -18.27 -33.54
C ALA A 531 -43.14 -18.03 -32.05
N THR A 532 -42.44 -18.76 -31.18
CA THR A 532 -42.50 -18.58 -29.73
C THR A 532 -42.00 -17.19 -29.32
N LEU A 533 -40.86 -16.73 -29.83
CA LEU A 533 -40.34 -15.38 -29.55
C LEU A 533 -41.28 -14.28 -30.07
N LEU A 534 -41.91 -14.47 -31.23
CA LEU A 534 -42.90 -13.54 -31.79
C LEU A 534 -44.18 -13.46 -30.94
N ALA A 535 -44.73 -14.61 -30.54
CA ALA A 535 -45.89 -14.66 -29.64
C ALA A 535 -45.57 -13.97 -28.30
N MET A 536 -44.38 -14.21 -27.76
CA MET A 536 -43.93 -13.59 -26.51
C MET A 536 -43.71 -12.08 -26.63
N ALA A 537 -43.18 -11.61 -27.77
CA ALA A 537 -43.05 -10.18 -28.06
C ALA A 537 -44.42 -9.50 -28.26
N GLN A 538 -45.39 -10.19 -28.85
CA GLN A 538 -46.77 -9.69 -29.03
C GLN A 538 -47.54 -9.61 -27.71
N ASP A 539 -47.34 -10.58 -26.82
CA ASP A 539 -47.97 -10.62 -25.49
C ASP A 539 -47.21 -9.80 -24.43
N GLY A 540 -46.08 -9.17 -24.79
CA GLY A 540 -45.23 -8.43 -23.85
C GLY A 540 -44.64 -9.27 -22.72
N ARG A 541 -44.57 -10.61 -22.90
CA ARG A 541 -44.08 -11.57 -21.90
C ARG A 541 -42.63 -11.92 -22.21
N ASP A 542 -41.69 -11.17 -21.63
CA ASP A 542 -40.30 -11.64 -21.55
C ASP A 542 -40.22 -12.76 -20.48
N PRO A 543 -39.59 -13.92 -20.77
CA PRO A 543 -39.49 -15.04 -19.83
C PRO A 543 -38.35 -14.85 -18.83
N SER A 544 -37.47 -13.89 -19.09
CA SER A 544 -36.49 -13.42 -18.14
C SER A 544 -37.22 -12.64 -17.05
N THR A 545 -36.79 -12.79 -15.80
CA THR A 545 -37.21 -11.98 -14.63
C THR A 545 -36.93 -10.47 -14.78
N THR A 546 -36.61 -10.04 -15.99
CA THR A 546 -36.20 -8.72 -16.43
C THR A 546 -37.22 -8.18 -17.43
N VAL A 547 -38.02 -7.20 -17.03
CA VAL A 547 -38.90 -6.46 -17.94
C VAL A 547 -38.07 -5.33 -18.56
N THR A 548 -37.96 -5.27 -19.88
CA THR A 548 -37.18 -4.22 -20.56
C THR A 548 -38.10 -3.21 -21.26
N ALA A 549 -37.99 -1.93 -20.87
CA ALA A 549 -38.63 -0.82 -21.55
C ALA A 549 -37.57 0.12 -22.12
N SER A 550 -37.22 -0.08 -23.40
CA SER A 550 -36.36 0.77 -24.23
C SER A 550 -34.91 1.06 -23.78
N THR A 551 -34.53 0.73 -22.54
CA THR A 551 -33.16 0.65 -21.93
C THR A 551 -33.26 0.54 -20.40
N LEU A 552 -34.45 0.71 -19.81
CA LEU A 552 -34.69 0.41 -18.39
C LEU A 552 -34.97 -1.08 -18.20
N GLN A 553 -34.32 -1.68 -17.20
CA GLN A 553 -34.48 -3.08 -16.81
C GLN A 553 -35.09 -3.13 -15.40
N ALA A 554 -36.20 -3.84 -15.22
CA ALA A 554 -36.78 -4.10 -13.90
C ALA A 554 -36.61 -5.56 -13.52
N VAL A 555 -36.01 -5.84 -12.36
CA VAL A 555 -35.89 -7.17 -11.75
C VAL A 555 -36.75 -7.21 -10.51
N ALA A 556 -37.61 -8.22 -10.41
CA ALA A 556 -38.47 -8.44 -9.26
C ALA A 556 -37.96 -9.61 -8.41
N SER A 557 -37.92 -9.42 -7.09
CA SER A 557 -37.67 -10.45 -6.10
C SER A 557 -38.73 -10.40 -4.99
N ILE A 558 -39.02 -11.55 -4.39
CA ILE A 558 -39.94 -11.65 -3.27
C ILE A 558 -39.12 -11.87 -2.00
N GLU A 559 -39.35 -11.01 -1.02
CA GLU A 559 -38.74 -11.08 0.31
C GLU A 559 -39.79 -11.54 1.32
N LEU A 560 -39.44 -12.55 2.12
CA LEU A 560 -40.29 -13.15 3.14
C LEU A 560 -39.64 -12.92 4.51
N ALA A 561 -40.28 -12.13 5.36
CA ALA A 561 -39.84 -11.83 6.72
C ALA A 561 -40.97 -12.12 7.72
N GLY A 562 -41.10 -13.39 8.11
CA GLY A 562 -42.18 -13.84 9.00
C GLY A 562 -43.54 -13.76 8.31
N LEU A 563 -44.46 -12.96 8.88
CA LEU A 563 -45.79 -12.69 8.30
C LEU A 563 -45.77 -11.58 7.24
N ASN A 564 -44.65 -10.88 7.07
CA ASN A 564 -44.51 -9.81 6.10
C ASN A 564 -44.00 -10.38 4.77
N ILE A 565 -44.81 -10.26 3.72
CA ILE A 565 -44.43 -10.56 2.35
C ILE A 565 -44.23 -9.20 1.67
N SER A 566 -43.06 -9.00 1.04
CA SER A 566 -42.80 -7.82 0.23
C SER A 566 -42.23 -8.20 -1.14
N LEU A 567 -42.70 -7.51 -2.17
CA LEU A 567 -42.11 -7.54 -3.50
C LEU A 567 -41.09 -6.41 -3.59
N ALA A 568 -39.82 -6.75 -3.74
CA ALA A 568 -38.75 -5.81 -4.05
C ALA A 568 -38.57 -5.75 -5.56
N VAL A 569 -38.68 -4.56 -6.13
CA VAL A 569 -38.44 -4.32 -7.56
C VAL A 569 -37.26 -3.38 -7.72
N THR A 570 -36.23 -3.88 -8.39
CA THR A 570 -35.00 -3.16 -8.72
C THR A 570 -35.09 -2.67 -10.15
N VAL A 571 -35.07 -1.35 -10.36
CA VAL A 571 -35.07 -0.76 -11.71
C VAL A 571 -33.71 -0.15 -11.99
N CYS A 572 -33.08 -0.60 -13.06
CA CYS A 572 -31.75 -0.17 -13.51
C CYS A 572 -31.84 0.50 -14.88
N ASN A 573 -31.11 1.60 -15.06
CA ASN A 573 -30.95 2.21 -16.38
C ASN A 573 -29.71 1.64 -17.09
N MET A 574 -29.93 0.79 -18.07
CA MET A 574 -28.88 0.17 -18.89
C MET A 574 -28.44 1.06 -20.07
N SER A 575 -28.99 2.29 -20.19
CA SER A 575 -28.50 3.26 -21.17
C SER A 575 -27.11 3.77 -20.79
N SER A 576 -26.29 4.06 -21.80
CA SER A 576 -25.00 4.75 -21.65
C SER A 576 -25.12 6.27 -21.67
N GLU A 577 -26.26 6.83 -22.09
CA GLU A 577 -26.34 8.24 -22.51
C GLU A 577 -27.57 8.99 -21.98
N ILE A 578 -28.70 8.32 -21.77
CA ILE A 578 -30.00 8.99 -21.56
C ILE A 578 -30.54 8.68 -20.17
N ALA A 579 -30.94 9.72 -19.43
CA ALA A 579 -31.71 9.55 -18.21
C ALA A 579 -33.20 9.34 -18.52
N LEU A 580 -33.80 8.28 -17.99
CA LEU A 580 -35.20 7.92 -18.26
C LEU A 580 -36.00 7.76 -16.97
N GLY A 581 -37.20 8.36 -16.95
CA GLY A 581 -38.22 8.14 -15.91
C GLY A 581 -39.23 7.08 -16.34
N SER A 582 -39.88 6.44 -15.38
CA SER A 582 -40.87 5.38 -15.64
C SER A 582 -41.94 5.32 -14.55
N MET A 583 -43.02 4.60 -14.84
CA MET A 583 -44.04 4.25 -13.88
C MET A 583 -44.06 2.73 -13.71
N LEU A 584 -43.94 2.29 -12.47
CA LEU A 584 -44.04 0.89 -12.11
C LEU A 584 -45.45 0.58 -11.64
N ILE A 585 -46.08 -0.45 -12.20
CA ILE A 585 -47.44 -0.89 -11.87
C ILE A 585 -47.35 -2.36 -11.46
N VAL A 586 -47.87 -2.70 -10.28
CA VAL A 586 -47.94 -4.07 -9.79
C VAL A 586 -49.39 -4.50 -9.77
N ASN A 587 -49.72 -5.53 -10.56
CA ASN A 587 -51.06 -6.09 -10.65
C ASN A 587 -51.14 -7.40 -9.85
N THR A 588 -52.12 -7.46 -8.95
CA THR A 588 -52.42 -8.61 -8.09
C THR A 588 -53.87 -9.07 -8.23
N ALA A 589 -54.58 -8.70 -9.31
CA ALA A 589 -56.02 -8.95 -9.48
C ALA A 589 -56.44 -10.43 -9.29
N ALA A 590 -55.53 -11.38 -9.53
CA ALA A 590 -55.78 -12.82 -9.35
C ALA A 590 -55.20 -13.40 -8.03
N SER A 591 -54.68 -12.57 -7.12
CA SER A 591 -54.03 -12.99 -5.88
C SER A 591 -54.88 -12.61 -4.65
N PRO A 592 -54.97 -13.48 -3.63
CA PRO A 592 -55.62 -13.16 -2.36
C PRO A 592 -54.81 -12.18 -1.49
N LEU A 593 -53.58 -11.84 -1.92
CA LEU A 593 -52.73 -10.85 -1.26
C LEU A 593 -53.09 -9.43 -1.71
N LYS A 594 -53.47 -8.55 -0.77
CA LYS A 594 -53.79 -7.15 -1.06
C LYS A 594 -52.52 -6.31 -0.99
N LEU A 595 -52.28 -5.47 -2.01
CA LEU A 595 -51.20 -4.48 -2.00
C LEU A 595 -51.69 -3.16 -1.41
N ARG A 596 -50.88 -2.54 -0.54
CA ARG A 596 -51.16 -1.17 -0.04
C ARG A 596 -50.94 -0.10 -1.11
N VAL A 597 -50.03 -0.36 -2.03
CA VAL A 597 -49.66 0.55 -3.11
C VAL A 597 -49.48 -0.31 -4.37
N THR A 598 -50.20 0.01 -5.44
CA THR A 598 -50.15 -0.73 -6.72
C THR A 598 -49.33 -0.02 -7.79
N GLN A 599 -48.90 1.23 -7.52
CA GLN A 599 -48.19 2.06 -8.50
C GLN A 599 -47.08 2.86 -7.81
N ALA A 600 -45.92 2.97 -8.46
CA ALA A 600 -44.81 3.79 -7.98
C ALA A 600 -44.17 4.58 -9.14
N HIS A 601 -44.00 5.88 -8.92
CA HIS A 601 -43.27 6.75 -9.86
C HIS A 601 -41.75 6.59 -9.67
N ILE A 602 -41.04 6.43 -10.78
CA ILE A 602 -39.57 6.36 -10.83
C ILE A 602 -39.07 7.64 -11.50
N SER A 603 -38.43 8.48 -10.70
CA SER A 603 -37.74 9.69 -11.18
C SER A 603 -36.67 9.34 -12.23
N PRO A 604 -36.33 10.27 -13.13
CA PRO A 604 -35.34 10.01 -14.18
C PRO A 604 -34.01 9.47 -13.61
N LEU A 605 -33.65 8.24 -13.98
CA LEU A 605 -32.44 7.58 -13.52
C LEU A 605 -31.27 7.86 -14.47
N PRO A 606 -30.10 8.34 -14.02
CA PRO A 606 -28.94 8.50 -14.89
C PRO A 606 -28.39 7.14 -15.39
N PRO A 607 -27.61 7.13 -16.47
CA PRO A 607 -26.92 5.94 -16.98
C PRO A 607 -26.24 5.11 -15.88
N GLY A 608 -26.54 3.80 -15.81
CA GLY A 608 -25.98 2.87 -14.81
C GLY A 608 -26.55 2.98 -13.39
N ALA A 609 -27.44 3.94 -13.12
CA ALA A 609 -28.06 4.08 -11.80
C ALA A 609 -29.17 3.05 -11.57
N THR A 610 -29.31 2.66 -10.30
CA THR A 610 -30.27 1.63 -9.86
C THR A 610 -31.12 2.17 -8.71
N ILE A 611 -32.42 1.86 -8.73
CA ILE A 611 -33.35 2.22 -7.66
C ILE A 611 -34.12 1.00 -7.19
N TYR A 612 -34.42 0.97 -5.89
CA TYR A 612 -35.17 -0.09 -5.23
C TYR A 612 -36.54 0.43 -4.80
N ARG A 613 -37.58 -0.38 -5.04
CA ARG A 613 -38.95 -0.13 -4.61
C ARG A 613 -39.53 -1.36 -3.95
N HIS A 614 -40.10 -1.18 -2.76
CA HIS A 614 -40.70 -2.26 -2.00
C HIS A 614 -42.22 -2.09 -1.98
N PHE A 615 -42.92 -3.16 -2.31
CA PHE A 615 -44.38 -3.25 -2.26
C PHE A 615 -44.75 -4.27 -1.20
N ALA A 616 -45.30 -3.79 -0.09
CA ALA A 616 -45.74 -4.64 1.01
C ALA A 616 -47.13 -5.23 0.70
N PHE A 617 -47.25 -6.54 0.84
CA PHE A 617 -48.55 -7.23 0.81
C PHE A 617 -49.12 -7.28 2.22
N THR A 618 -50.43 -7.11 2.32
CA THR A 618 -51.21 -7.43 3.52
C THR A 618 -51.93 -8.73 3.29
N VAL A 619 -51.70 -9.70 4.18
CA VAL A 619 -52.46 -10.95 4.26
C VAL A 619 -53.71 -10.68 5.07
N ASP A 620 -54.88 -11.02 4.52
CA ASP A 620 -56.15 -10.92 5.25
C ASP A 620 -56.13 -11.89 6.45
N GLU A 621 -56.70 -11.50 7.59
CA GLU A 621 -56.65 -12.33 8.82
C GLU A 621 -57.29 -13.70 8.60
N VAL A 622 -58.25 -13.78 7.67
CA VAL A 622 -58.95 -15.02 7.29
C VAL A 622 -58.02 -16.03 6.58
N LEU A 623 -56.89 -15.58 6.04
CA LEU A 623 -55.93 -16.42 5.32
C LEU A 623 -54.75 -16.89 6.21
N LEU A 624 -54.65 -16.41 7.45
CA LEU A 624 -53.60 -16.80 8.38
C LEU A 624 -53.71 -18.30 8.70
N GLY A 625 -52.61 -19.04 8.48
CA GLY A 625 -52.55 -20.49 8.69
C GLY A 625 -53.05 -21.35 7.52
N THR A 626 -53.43 -20.75 6.38
CA THR A 626 -53.83 -21.46 5.15
C THR A 626 -52.71 -21.53 4.12
N ILE A 627 -52.70 -22.56 3.27
CA ILE A 627 -51.77 -22.67 2.14
C ILE A 627 -52.34 -21.86 0.97
N ILE A 628 -51.67 -20.78 0.60
CA ILE A 628 -52.03 -19.97 -0.57
C ILE A 628 -51.42 -20.64 -1.82
N PRO A 629 -52.20 -21.00 -2.85
CA PRO A 629 -51.67 -21.60 -4.08
C PRO A 629 -50.79 -20.61 -4.85
N ALA A 630 -49.96 -21.11 -5.77
CA ALA A 630 -49.11 -20.24 -6.59
C ALA A 630 -49.97 -19.28 -7.43
N HIS A 631 -49.75 -17.98 -7.26
CA HIS A 631 -50.41 -16.93 -8.03
C HIS A 631 -49.37 -16.12 -8.81
N ASN A 632 -49.75 -15.70 -10.01
CA ASN A 632 -48.93 -14.83 -10.83
C ASN A 632 -49.14 -13.36 -10.41
N ILE A 633 -48.06 -12.69 -10.02
CA ILE A 633 -48.03 -11.25 -9.80
C ILE A 633 -47.35 -10.63 -11.01
N THR A 634 -48.03 -9.71 -11.68
CA THR A 634 -47.49 -9.06 -12.88
C THR A 634 -46.93 -7.69 -12.53
N VAL A 635 -45.66 -7.45 -12.87
CA VAL A 635 -45.01 -6.15 -12.72
C VAL A 635 -44.83 -5.53 -14.10
N LEU A 636 -45.38 -4.34 -14.29
CA LEU A 636 -45.34 -3.59 -15.54
C LEU A 636 -44.48 -2.35 -15.35
N LEU A 637 -43.52 -2.15 -16.26
CA LEU A 637 -42.69 -0.95 -16.33
C LEU A 637 -43.11 -0.15 -17.58
N THR A 638 -43.73 1.00 -17.38
CA THR A 638 -44.30 1.81 -18.48
C THR A 638 -43.65 3.18 -18.54
N LYS A 639 -43.61 3.78 -19.73
CA LYS A 639 -43.17 5.17 -19.91
C LYS A 639 -44.32 6.12 -19.54
N PRO A 640 -44.06 7.24 -18.86
CA PRO A 640 -45.06 8.28 -18.70
C PRO A 640 -45.35 8.91 -20.07
N MET A 641 -46.51 8.62 -20.65
CA MET A 641 -46.97 9.21 -21.92
C MET A 641 -48.00 10.30 -21.64
N GLY A 642 -47.59 11.58 -21.68
CA GLY A 642 -48.51 12.72 -21.69
C GLY A 642 -48.49 13.63 -20.45
N LYS A 643 -49.10 14.82 -20.57
CA LYS A 643 -49.16 15.85 -19.53
C LYS A 643 -49.96 15.37 -18.31
N GLN A 644 -49.47 15.72 -17.13
CA GLN A 644 -49.70 15.17 -15.78
C GLN A 644 -51.14 14.91 -15.29
N GLN A 645 -52.21 15.19 -16.05
CA GLN A 645 -53.60 15.00 -15.61
C GLN A 645 -54.46 14.06 -16.46
N GLU A 646 -54.01 13.63 -17.65
CA GLU A 646 -54.77 12.69 -18.50
C GLU A 646 -54.27 11.23 -18.41
N CYS A 647 -53.04 11.01 -17.94
CA CYS A 647 -52.39 9.68 -17.90
C CYS A 647 -53.11 8.62 -17.05
N GLY A 648 -53.79 9.03 -15.97
CA GLY A 648 -54.44 8.07 -15.07
C GLY A 648 -55.63 7.36 -15.69
N ASN A 649 -56.37 8.04 -16.58
CA ASN A 649 -57.61 7.53 -17.15
C ASN A 649 -57.42 6.94 -18.56
N SER A 650 -56.52 7.49 -19.38
CA SER A 650 -56.26 6.92 -20.72
C SER A 650 -55.48 5.61 -20.65
N LEU A 651 -54.46 5.52 -19.78
CA LEU A 651 -53.69 4.29 -19.57
C LEU A 651 -54.56 3.18 -18.96
N LEU A 652 -55.48 3.53 -18.06
CA LEU A 652 -56.47 2.58 -17.52
C LEU A 652 -57.38 2.04 -18.62
N GLN A 653 -57.88 2.91 -19.52
CA GLN A 653 -58.71 2.51 -20.66
C GLN A 653 -57.95 1.65 -21.68
N GLU A 654 -56.67 1.93 -21.91
CA GLU A 654 -55.81 1.15 -22.82
C GLU A 654 -55.47 -0.23 -22.23
N ILE A 655 -55.19 -0.28 -20.92
CA ILE A 655 -54.98 -1.52 -20.15
C ILE A 655 -56.28 -2.35 -20.09
N LEU A 656 -57.44 -1.72 -19.91
CA LEU A 656 -58.76 -2.35 -19.95
C LEU A 656 -59.09 -2.95 -21.33
N ALA A 657 -58.63 -2.30 -22.41
CA ALA A 657 -58.83 -2.76 -23.77
C ALA A 657 -57.92 -3.95 -24.14
N HIS A 658 -56.71 -4.05 -23.56
CA HIS A 658 -55.76 -5.13 -23.83
C HIS A 658 -55.84 -6.29 -22.84
N ILE A 659 -56.38 -6.07 -21.64
CA ILE A 659 -56.59 -7.11 -20.61
C ILE A 659 -58.00 -6.93 -20.03
N PRO A 660 -59.04 -7.51 -20.65
CA PRO A 660 -60.44 -7.30 -20.25
C PRO A 660 -60.80 -7.83 -18.85
N GLU A 661 -59.91 -8.61 -18.23
CA GLU A 661 -60.05 -9.17 -16.88
C GLU A 661 -59.72 -8.18 -15.75
N LEU A 662 -59.09 -7.03 -16.06
CA LEU A 662 -58.94 -5.94 -15.11
C LEU A 662 -60.28 -5.22 -14.93
N ARG A 663 -61.18 -5.69 -14.06
CA ARG A 663 -62.19 -4.78 -13.47
C ARG A 663 -61.64 -4.29 -12.13
N LEU A 664 -61.37 -3.00 -12.02
CA LEU A 664 -61.06 -2.32 -10.75
C LEU A 664 -62.29 -2.26 -9.86
#